data_AF-A0A7C6ET16-F1
#
_entry.id   AF-A0A7C6ET16-F1
#
_cell.length_a   1.000
_cell.length_b   1.000
_cell.length_c   1.000
_cell.angle_alpha   90.00
_cell.angle_beta   90.00
_cell.angle_gamma   90.00
#
_symmetry.space_group_name_H-M   'P 1'
#
loop_
_entity.id
_entity.type
_entity.pdbx_description
1 polymer ?
#
loop_
_entity_poly.entity_id
_entity_poly.type
_entity_poly.pdbx_seq_one_letter_code
_entity_poly.pdbx_strand_id
1 'polypeptide(L)'
;MKRTSSWAMIVGLLVCVGAGRSQAIGSLRASYLEYAREAADWVWDHYDSLAEVWSSRLDPNSPFGYQGPGWFLDMAGIYSFLYEVEGNPVYAERAKKVLLTYGDFRKFYPASAAQRRCEYDDGVPALPNMFTTMRYLRAYERLKQRGALTPAEQHQIESTVAEAAEFTLRTQEWGPMNRTMLRAEALVLAARLLPDHPRSRYWKMYCDAMAYDNWGNWEIEDAMLYHGVWLYSLLSYADAIGKLQELFHTPEMYYYSQYFLNLMAPNGMIPDFGDSQLNSSSPRFLAFFEAAASAYRDPQLKWAAQTIALQFVDFNSRVKSTDLGYILTDCYRWGAEDLEAKAPQELSMEVMEDVQGKKIVFRNGWEPTSTYLLLNYRDEGESGTVFKDYLRDTIPIEEEKVTHGHADENSIVALVAGGAFLLHDGGYRDYMPSGPFGAYRQDYFHNRVCVRQEKIWMGQKPGEARLSVNEPVPAQPLLDFLHNSGAYRRVRTQKIDFLTLPEFDYSRTRLIDDKLGYEWDRVLVYVKKPETFVVFDIVKATVEEYFTAAALWHTRKIVASGPHWYDTLYDSLQTVALPTNYRLLVLFPESRFRLEGVEEERRFYQKELVIYQLASQHLELGENVALTTVLIPHPAEQESQSLAGQVRIVESDPAGAAVGIEIRDAQRIILVAAKRDLRSHVVRDNRRPRYTYDSGRMRLGQWECDGDFLYAESTPEELRYTAVNVTAVKYGETALFQQKPTTYGLAFDGSPDGPGIGKVRYWRDGISLGRPRSTRTGRR
;
A
#
# COMPACT_ATOMS: atom_id res chain seq x y z
N MET A 1 30.17 -20.96 0.55
CA MET A 1 29.58 -21.17 -0.79
C MET A 1 28.07 -21.00 -0.66
N LYS A 2 27.55 -19.95 -1.29
CA LYS A 2 26.16 -19.47 -1.21
C LYS A 2 25.25 -20.41 -2.00
N ARG A 3 24.19 -20.93 -1.38
CA ARG A 3 23.01 -21.50 -2.07
C ARG A 3 21.78 -20.88 -1.43
N THR A 4 21.34 -19.78 -2.00
CA THR A 4 20.05 -19.14 -1.74
C THR A 4 18.99 -19.86 -2.57
N SER A 5 18.13 -20.62 -1.91
CA SER A 5 16.94 -21.23 -2.49
C SER A 5 15.79 -20.23 -2.44
N SER A 6 15.71 -19.37 -3.45
CA SER A 6 14.57 -18.48 -3.70
C SER A 6 13.54 -19.26 -4.53
N TRP A 7 12.48 -19.75 -3.89
CA TRP A 7 11.31 -20.32 -4.56
C TRP A 7 10.23 -19.23 -4.65
N ALA A 8 9.58 -19.18 -5.82
CA ALA A 8 8.55 -18.24 -6.30
C ALA A 8 9.07 -16.95 -6.97
N MET A 9 8.65 -16.78 -8.24
CA MET A 9 8.89 -15.66 -9.16
C MET A 9 10.34 -15.41 -9.61
N ILE A 10 10.85 -16.26 -10.51
CA ILE A 10 11.70 -15.74 -11.61
C ILE A 10 10.73 -15.20 -12.67
N VAL A 11 10.21 -13.99 -12.40
CA VAL A 11 9.83 -13.08 -13.48
C VAL A 11 11.13 -12.37 -13.86
N GLY A 12 11.48 -12.43 -15.14
CA GLY A 12 12.54 -11.57 -15.68
C GLY A 12 12.12 -10.12 -15.51
N LEU A 13 12.54 -9.51 -14.40
CA LEU A 13 12.39 -8.08 -14.13
C LEU A 13 13.45 -7.33 -14.95
N LEU A 14 13.15 -7.14 -16.24
CA LEU A 14 13.76 -6.08 -17.05
C LEU A 14 12.80 -4.89 -16.97
N VAL A 15 12.87 -4.15 -15.87
CA VAL A 15 12.17 -2.87 -15.71
C VAL A 15 13.12 -1.77 -16.17
N CYS A 16 12.81 -1.15 -17.30
CA CYS A 16 13.41 0.12 -17.69
C CYS A 16 12.68 1.25 -16.96
N VAL A 17 13.36 2.00 -16.10
CA VAL A 17 12.86 3.30 -15.60
C VAL A 17 13.54 4.42 -16.38
N GLY A 18 12.73 5.34 -16.90
CA GLY A 18 12.98 6.77 -16.71
C GLY A 18 13.79 7.53 -17.75
N ALA A 19 13.41 7.44 -19.02
CA ALA A 19 13.22 8.63 -19.84
C ALA A 19 11.94 8.36 -20.61
N GLY A 20 10.98 9.28 -20.64
CA GLY A 20 9.71 9.10 -21.34
C GLY A 20 9.93 8.59 -22.75
N ARG A 21 9.89 7.25 -22.93
CA ARG A 21 9.88 6.63 -24.23
C ARG A 21 8.44 6.74 -24.66
N SER A 22 8.15 7.83 -25.36
CA SER A 22 7.06 7.87 -26.34
C SER A 22 7.31 6.71 -27.31
N GLN A 23 6.88 5.51 -26.95
CA GLN A 23 6.76 4.43 -27.91
C GLN A 23 5.64 4.86 -28.84
N ALA A 24 5.96 5.06 -30.13
CA ALA A 24 4.95 5.24 -31.16
C ALA A 24 4.26 3.89 -31.37
N ILE A 25 3.39 3.54 -30.42
CA ILE A 25 2.54 2.36 -30.49
C ILE A 25 1.34 2.75 -31.35
N GLY A 26 0.97 1.87 -32.28
CA GLY A 26 -0.29 1.99 -33.00
C GLY A 26 -1.48 1.72 -32.07
N SER A 27 -2.38 0.82 -32.46
CA SER A 27 -3.40 0.33 -31.52
C SER A 27 -2.74 -0.48 -30.41
N LEU A 28 -2.89 -0.05 -29.15
CA LEU A 28 -2.39 -0.77 -27.97
C LEU A 28 -2.92 -2.21 -27.92
N ARG A 29 -4.17 -2.40 -28.35
CA ARG A 29 -4.82 -3.70 -28.48
C ARG A 29 -4.11 -4.61 -29.47
N ALA A 30 -3.66 -4.08 -30.62
CA ALA A 30 -2.88 -4.86 -31.57
C ALA A 30 -1.51 -5.26 -30.99
N SER A 31 -0.87 -4.36 -30.24
CA SER A 31 0.41 -4.65 -29.58
C SER A 31 0.30 -5.70 -28.48
N TYR A 32 -0.84 -5.81 -27.79
CA TYR A 32 -1.10 -6.92 -26.86
C TYR A 32 -1.04 -8.27 -27.57
N LEU A 33 -1.70 -8.39 -28.72
CA LEU A 33 -1.77 -9.64 -29.49
C LEU A 33 -0.40 -10.01 -30.08
N GLU A 34 0.33 -9.02 -30.61
CA GLU A 34 1.68 -9.22 -31.14
C GLU A 34 2.65 -9.68 -30.06
N TYR A 35 2.64 -9.01 -28.89
CA TYR A 35 3.47 -9.41 -27.75
C TYR A 35 3.22 -10.88 -27.37
N ALA A 36 1.95 -11.27 -27.28
CA ALA A 36 1.58 -12.64 -26.96
C ALA A 36 2.13 -13.63 -27.99
N ARG A 37 1.96 -13.33 -29.29
CA ARG A 37 2.46 -14.16 -30.39
C ARG A 37 3.98 -14.34 -30.33
N GLU A 38 4.73 -13.25 -30.22
CA GLU A 38 6.20 -13.28 -30.13
C GLU A 38 6.67 -14.06 -28.90
N ALA A 39 6.00 -13.93 -27.75
CA ALA A 39 6.32 -14.68 -26.55
C ALA A 39 6.12 -16.19 -26.74
N ALA A 40 5.00 -16.59 -27.34
CA ALA A 40 4.70 -18.00 -27.59
C ALA A 40 5.66 -18.60 -28.63
N ASP A 41 5.95 -17.86 -29.71
CA ASP A 41 6.91 -18.28 -30.75
C ASP A 41 8.31 -18.48 -30.19
N TRP A 42 8.78 -17.58 -29.32
CA TRP A 42 10.08 -17.76 -28.67
C TRP A 42 10.12 -19.03 -27.82
N VAL A 43 9.10 -19.31 -27.00
CA VAL A 43 9.06 -20.54 -26.19
C VAL A 43 8.97 -21.79 -27.06
N TRP A 44 8.24 -21.73 -28.17
CA TRP A 44 8.16 -22.83 -29.13
C TRP A 44 9.52 -23.13 -29.76
N ASP A 45 10.22 -22.10 -30.23
CA ASP A 45 11.53 -22.24 -30.87
C ASP A 45 12.62 -22.74 -29.91
N HIS A 46 12.39 -22.59 -28.60
CA HIS A 46 13.30 -23.04 -27.54
C HIS A 46 12.72 -24.19 -26.70
N TYR A 47 11.71 -24.91 -27.19
CA TYR A 47 10.95 -25.88 -26.39
C TYR A 47 11.84 -26.91 -25.68
N ASP A 48 12.73 -27.58 -26.42
CA ASP A 48 13.56 -28.66 -25.88
C ASP A 48 14.62 -28.14 -24.90
N SER A 49 15.23 -26.98 -25.17
CA SER A 49 16.22 -26.38 -24.27
C SER A 49 15.59 -25.86 -22.98
N LEU A 50 14.37 -25.32 -23.05
CA LEU A 50 13.62 -24.90 -21.86
C LEU A 50 13.21 -26.11 -21.01
N ALA A 51 12.84 -27.23 -21.63
CA ALA A 51 12.55 -28.48 -20.92
C ALA A 51 13.79 -29.01 -20.19
N GLU A 52 14.97 -28.97 -20.82
CA GLU A 52 16.24 -29.34 -20.21
C GLU A 52 16.58 -28.41 -19.02
N VAL A 53 16.48 -27.09 -19.23
CA VAL A 53 16.71 -26.09 -18.18
C VAL A 53 15.78 -26.32 -16.99
N TRP A 54 14.49 -26.56 -17.21
CA TRP A 54 13.54 -26.86 -16.14
C TRP A 54 13.95 -28.14 -15.40
N SER A 55 14.22 -29.24 -16.12
CA SER A 55 14.55 -30.53 -15.50
C SER A 55 15.83 -30.48 -14.65
N SER A 56 16.84 -29.73 -15.10
CA SER A 56 18.11 -29.55 -14.36
C SER A 56 17.96 -28.73 -13.07
N ARG A 57 16.86 -27.98 -12.94
CA ARG A 57 16.56 -27.12 -11.78
C ARG A 57 15.46 -27.67 -10.88
N LEU A 58 14.90 -28.84 -11.21
CA LEU A 58 13.85 -29.47 -10.42
C LEU A 58 14.36 -29.78 -9.00
N ASP A 59 13.72 -29.20 -7.99
CA ASP A 59 14.03 -29.46 -6.58
C ASP A 59 13.01 -30.44 -5.98
N PRO A 60 13.37 -31.72 -5.78
CA PRO A 60 12.48 -32.70 -5.17
C PRO A 60 12.18 -32.42 -3.69
N ASN A 61 12.89 -31.48 -3.06
CA ASN A 61 12.68 -31.09 -1.66
C ASN A 61 11.94 -29.76 -1.51
N SER A 62 11.44 -29.19 -2.62
CA SER A 62 10.64 -27.96 -2.56
C SER A 62 9.43 -28.15 -1.62
N PRO A 63 9.14 -27.17 -0.74
CA PRO A 63 7.94 -27.19 0.10
C PRO A 63 6.64 -27.12 -0.73
N PHE A 64 6.72 -26.74 -2.01
CA PHE A 64 5.60 -26.70 -2.95
C PHE A 64 5.47 -27.96 -3.82
N GLY A 65 6.34 -28.95 -3.62
CA GLY A 65 6.25 -30.23 -4.30
C GLY A 65 6.67 -30.19 -5.77
N TYR A 66 6.01 -31.01 -6.61
CA TYR A 66 6.26 -31.07 -8.04
C TYR A 66 5.69 -29.82 -8.69
N GLN A 67 6.46 -29.22 -9.61
CA GLN A 67 6.05 -28.05 -10.38
C GLN A 67 6.53 -28.24 -11.82
N GLY A 68 5.60 -28.45 -12.75
CA GLY A 68 5.90 -28.54 -14.18
C GLY A 68 6.38 -27.21 -14.78
N PRO A 69 6.92 -27.22 -16.01
CA PRO A 69 7.37 -26.00 -16.69
C PRO A 69 6.17 -25.12 -17.07
N GLY A 70 5.96 -24.01 -16.34
CA GLY A 70 4.80 -23.14 -16.53
C GLY A 70 4.71 -22.48 -17.92
N TRP A 71 5.86 -22.18 -18.54
CA TRP A 71 5.93 -21.47 -19.82
C TRP A 71 5.23 -22.21 -20.96
N PHE A 72 5.19 -23.55 -20.92
CA PHE A 72 4.47 -24.33 -21.94
C PHE A 72 2.95 -24.21 -21.78
N LEU A 73 2.45 -24.08 -20.54
CA LEU A 73 1.04 -23.83 -20.30
C LEU A 73 0.62 -22.44 -20.78
N ASP A 74 1.45 -21.43 -20.55
CA ASP A 74 1.25 -20.09 -21.11
C ASP A 74 1.21 -20.10 -22.63
N MET A 75 2.23 -20.72 -23.24
CA MET A 75 2.35 -20.84 -24.70
C MET A 75 1.13 -21.55 -25.29
N ALA A 76 0.66 -22.65 -24.69
CA ALA A 76 -0.54 -23.35 -25.14
C ALA A 76 -1.80 -22.48 -24.99
N GLY A 77 -1.91 -21.75 -23.89
CA GLY A 77 -2.96 -20.77 -23.66
C GLY A 77 -3.00 -19.68 -24.74
N ILE A 78 -1.83 -19.11 -25.07
CA ILE A 78 -1.69 -18.09 -26.12
C ILE A 78 -2.00 -18.66 -27.50
N TYR A 79 -1.39 -19.78 -27.89
CA TYR A 79 -1.61 -20.35 -29.23
C TYR A 79 -3.04 -20.81 -29.45
N SER A 80 -3.68 -21.40 -28.43
CA SER A 80 -5.10 -21.76 -28.54
C SER A 80 -5.99 -20.52 -28.76
N PHE A 81 -5.65 -19.39 -28.14
CA PHE A 81 -6.33 -18.12 -28.35
C PHE A 81 -6.04 -17.53 -29.75
N LEU A 82 -4.78 -17.52 -30.19
CA LEU A 82 -4.43 -17.08 -31.54
C LEU A 82 -5.09 -17.95 -32.61
N TYR A 83 -5.22 -19.25 -32.40
CA TYR A 83 -5.97 -20.12 -33.29
C TYR A 83 -7.46 -19.75 -33.33
N GLU A 84 -8.06 -19.44 -32.19
CA GLU A 84 -9.45 -19.00 -32.11
C GLU A 84 -9.69 -17.71 -32.89
N VAL A 85 -8.75 -16.75 -32.84
CA VAL A 85 -8.88 -15.42 -33.45
C VAL A 85 -8.46 -15.41 -34.92
N GLU A 86 -7.37 -16.10 -35.26
CA GLU A 86 -6.72 -16.00 -36.58
C GLU A 86 -6.93 -17.24 -37.46
N GLY A 87 -7.36 -18.37 -36.89
CA GLY A 87 -7.64 -19.61 -37.62
C GLY A 87 -6.41 -20.35 -38.15
N ASN A 88 -5.18 -19.94 -37.81
CA ASN A 88 -3.97 -20.59 -38.29
C ASN A 88 -3.78 -21.98 -37.62
N PRO A 89 -3.85 -23.09 -38.37
CA PRO A 89 -3.83 -24.44 -37.81
C PRO A 89 -2.50 -24.79 -37.12
N VAL A 90 -1.40 -24.11 -37.46
CA VAL A 90 -0.11 -24.33 -36.78
C VAL A 90 -0.21 -24.04 -35.28
N TYR A 91 -0.96 -23.01 -34.89
CA TYR A 91 -1.14 -22.70 -33.48
C TYR A 91 -1.92 -23.80 -32.74
N ALA A 92 -2.93 -24.38 -33.39
CA ALA A 92 -3.65 -25.53 -32.86
C ALA A 92 -2.73 -26.73 -32.63
N GLU A 93 -1.87 -27.06 -33.60
CA GLU A 93 -0.89 -28.16 -33.49
C GLU A 93 0.10 -27.93 -32.34
N ARG A 94 0.60 -26.70 -32.19
CA ARG A 94 1.56 -26.35 -31.13
C ARG A 94 0.92 -26.43 -29.73
N ALA A 95 -0.28 -25.88 -29.56
CA ALA A 95 -1.02 -25.97 -28.29
C ALA A 95 -1.37 -27.44 -27.97
N LYS A 96 -1.82 -28.21 -28.97
CA LYS A 96 -2.14 -29.64 -28.85
C LYS A 96 -0.93 -30.47 -28.39
N LYS A 97 0.28 -30.21 -28.93
CA LYS A 97 1.51 -30.87 -28.48
C LYS A 97 1.67 -30.76 -26.96
N VAL A 98 1.48 -29.56 -26.39
CA VAL A 98 1.59 -29.35 -24.94
C VAL A 98 0.51 -30.14 -24.21
N LEU A 99 -0.76 -30.03 -24.60
CA LEU A 99 -1.86 -30.70 -23.90
C LEU A 99 -1.68 -32.21 -23.83
N LEU A 100 -1.14 -32.83 -24.88
CA LEU A 100 -0.92 -34.27 -24.95
C LEU A 100 0.34 -34.76 -24.22
N THR A 101 1.35 -33.91 -24.04
CA THR A 101 2.67 -34.33 -23.53
C THR A 101 3.05 -33.72 -22.18
N TYR A 102 2.30 -32.75 -21.66
CA TYR A 102 2.65 -32.04 -20.42
C TYR A 102 2.77 -32.99 -19.21
N GLY A 103 1.89 -34.00 -19.13
CA GLY A 103 1.90 -35.00 -18.07
C GLY A 103 3.19 -35.83 -18.00
N ASP A 104 3.97 -35.89 -19.09
CA ASP A 104 5.23 -36.65 -19.14
C ASP A 104 6.32 -36.02 -18.29
N PHE A 105 6.24 -34.73 -17.96
CA PHE A 105 7.22 -34.07 -17.10
C PHE A 105 7.24 -34.67 -15.68
N ARG A 106 6.17 -35.37 -15.26
CA ARG A 106 6.13 -36.07 -13.97
C ARG A 106 7.21 -37.13 -13.81
N LYS A 107 7.68 -37.73 -14.92
CA LYS A 107 8.72 -38.76 -14.91
C LYS A 107 10.06 -38.28 -14.36
N PHE A 108 10.29 -36.96 -14.38
CA PHE A 108 11.49 -36.35 -13.81
C PHE A 108 11.40 -36.15 -12.29
N TYR A 109 10.20 -36.26 -11.70
CA TYR A 109 10.04 -36.16 -10.25
C TYR A 109 10.38 -37.50 -9.58
N PRO A 110 11.35 -37.56 -8.65
CA PRO A 110 11.79 -38.82 -8.06
C PRO A 110 10.68 -39.54 -7.29
N ALA A 111 10.54 -40.86 -7.49
CA ALA A 111 9.56 -41.67 -6.77
C ALA A 111 9.71 -41.59 -5.24
N SER A 112 10.93 -41.51 -4.73
CA SER A 112 11.20 -41.32 -3.30
C SER A 112 10.76 -39.95 -2.78
N ALA A 113 10.78 -38.92 -3.63
CA ALA A 113 10.24 -37.61 -3.28
C ALA A 113 8.71 -37.64 -3.26
N ALA A 114 8.10 -38.32 -4.22
CA ALA A 114 6.65 -38.48 -4.28
C ALA A 114 6.10 -39.23 -3.06
N GLN A 115 6.75 -40.33 -2.65
CA GLN A 115 6.33 -41.13 -1.47
C GLN A 115 6.37 -40.36 -0.14
N ARG A 116 7.07 -39.22 -0.07
CA ARG A 116 7.10 -38.37 1.14
C ARG A 116 5.89 -37.45 1.26
N ARG A 117 5.01 -37.42 0.26
CA ARG A 117 3.87 -36.50 0.15
C ARG A 117 2.56 -37.27 0.10
N CYS A 118 1.75 -37.14 1.14
CA CYS A 118 0.45 -37.83 1.22
C CYS A 118 -0.56 -37.32 0.18
N GLU A 119 -0.40 -36.08 -0.29
CA GLU A 119 -1.20 -35.53 -1.37
C GLU A 119 -0.95 -36.19 -2.74
N TYR A 120 0.09 -37.04 -2.86
CA TYR A 120 0.42 -37.80 -4.08
C TYR A 120 0.06 -39.29 -3.99
N ASP A 121 -0.81 -39.70 -3.05
CA ASP A 121 -1.27 -41.09 -2.93
C ASP A 121 -1.96 -41.60 -4.22
N ASP A 122 -2.58 -40.70 -5.00
CA ASP A 122 -3.16 -41.00 -6.32
C ASP A 122 -2.16 -40.79 -7.49
N GLY A 123 -0.89 -40.57 -7.16
CA GLY A 123 0.17 -40.21 -8.10
C GLY A 123 0.52 -38.73 -8.08
N VAL A 124 1.66 -38.39 -8.69
CA VAL A 124 2.06 -37.00 -8.89
C VAL A 124 1.07 -36.35 -9.88
N PRO A 125 0.42 -35.23 -9.55
CA PRO A 125 -0.51 -34.56 -10.47
C PRO A 125 0.26 -33.90 -11.63
N ALA A 126 -0.33 -33.88 -12.82
CA ALA A 126 0.26 -33.16 -13.96
C ALA A 126 0.16 -31.64 -13.79
N LEU A 127 -0.91 -31.16 -13.14
CA LEU A 127 -1.22 -29.74 -12.93
C LEU A 127 -1.38 -29.43 -11.43
N PRO A 128 -0.30 -29.47 -10.61
CA PRO A 128 -0.37 -29.17 -9.18
C PRO A 128 -0.54 -27.69 -8.86
N ASN A 129 -0.27 -26.79 -9.83
CA ASN A 129 -0.13 -25.37 -9.57
C ASN A 129 -1.44 -24.62 -9.84
N MET A 130 -2.04 -24.08 -8.78
CA MET A 130 -3.27 -23.30 -8.86
C MET A 130 -3.14 -22.03 -9.72
N PHE A 131 -1.94 -21.46 -9.91
CA PHE A 131 -1.74 -20.26 -10.72
C PHE A 131 -1.72 -20.51 -12.24
N THR A 132 -1.55 -21.76 -12.68
CA THR A 132 -1.37 -22.08 -14.10
C THR A 132 -2.30 -23.17 -14.63
N THR A 133 -3.01 -23.89 -13.75
CA THR A 133 -3.96 -24.95 -14.15
C THR A 133 -5.01 -24.46 -15.13
N MET A 134 -5.59 -23.27 -14.91
CA MET A 134 -6.57 -22.66 -15.82
C MET A 134 -6.05 -22.46 -17.24
N ARG A 135 -4.73 -22.27 -17.44
CA ARG A 135 -4.11 -22.07 -18.76
C ARG A 135 -4.28 -23.33 -19.63
N TYR A 136 -4.05 -24.50 -19.03
CA TYR A 136 -4.27 -25.80 -19.67
C TYR A 136 -5.75 -26.01 -20.02
N LEU A 137 -6.64 -25.73 -19.06
CA LEU A 137 -8.08 -25.94 -19.24
C LEU A 137 -8.66 -25.05 -20.35
N ARG A 138 -8.32 -23.76 -20.38
CA ARG A 138 -8.76 -22.84 -21.44
C ARG A 138 -8.18 -23.22 -22.81
N ALA A 139 -6.93 -23.69 -22.85
CA ALA A 139 -6.35 -24.16 -24.11
C ALA A 139 -7.10 -25.38 -24.65
N TYR A 140 -7.42 -26.35 -23.79
CA TYR A 140 -8.23 -27.51 -24.18
C TYR A 140 -9.62 -27.08 -24.67
N GLU A 141 -10.28 -26.18 -23.95
CA GLU A 141 -11.60 -25.68 -24.33
C GLU A 141 -11.65 -25.13 -25.75
N ARG A 142 -10.72 -24.23 -26.09
CA ARG A 142 -10.67 -23.58 -27.41
C ARG A 142 -10.42 -24.60 -28.51
N LEU A 143 -9.48 -25.54 -28.30
CA LEU A 143 -9.21 -26.58 -29.29
C LEU A 143 -10.40 -27.55 -29.47
N LYS A 144 -11.10 -27.89 -28.38
CA LYS A 144 -12.32 -28.71 -28.41
C LYS A 144 -13.44 -28.01 -29.20
N GLN A 145 -13.72 -26.74 -28.90
CA GLN A 145 -14.75 -25.95 -29.57
C GLN A 145 -14.48 -25.76 -31.07
N ARG A 146 -13.21 -25.68 -31.46
CA ARG A 146 -12.79 -25.56 -32.87
C ARG A 146 -12.63 -26.89 -33.60
N GLY A 147 -12.90 -28.03 -32.93
CA GLY A 147 -12.81 -29.36 -33.54
C GLY A 147 -11.38 -29.79 -33.90
N ALA A 148 -10.36 -29.27 -33.22
CA ALA A 148 -8.95 -29.52 -33.53
C ALA A 148 -8.38 -30.82 -32.90
N LEU A 149 -9.22 -31.60 -32.21
CA LEU A 149 -8.85 -32.78 -31.43
C LEU A 149 -9.66 -34.01 -31.85
N THR A 150 -8.98 -35.13 -32.06
CA THR A 150 -9.61 -36.44 -32.25
C THR A 150 -10.23 -36.95 -30.93
N PRO A 151 -11.18 -37.91 -30.98
CA PRO A 151 -11.77 -38.47 -29.77
C PRO A 151 -10.74 -39.08 -28.80
N ALA A 152 -9.68 -39.71 -29.32
CA ALA A 152 -8.63 -40.31 -28.49
C ALA A 152 -7.79 -39.24 -27.78
N GLU A 153 -7.41 -38.18 -28.51
CA GLU A 153 -6.70 -37.03 -27.92
C GLU A 153 -7.55 -36.31 -26.88
N GLN A 154 -8.84 -36.12 -27.15
CA GLN A 154 -9.77 -35.56 -26.16
C GLN A 154 -9.76 -36.43 -24.90
N HIS A 155 -9.96 -37.73 -25.01
CA HIS A 155 -9.99 -38.63 -23.84
C HIS A 155 -8.71 -38.53 -22.98
N GLN A 156 -7.53 -38.46 -23.61
CA GLN A 156 -6.26 -38.29 -22.90
C GLN A 156 -6.18 -36.96 -22.13
N ILE A 157 -6.59 -35.86 -22.78
CA ILE A 157 -6.59 -34.53 -22.17
C ILE A 157 -7.63 -34.47 -21.03
N GLU A 158 -8.82 -35.02 -21.24
CA GLU A 158 -9.90 -35.09 -20.25
C GLU A 158 -9.49 -35.88 -19.00
N SER A 159 -8.68 -36.94 -19.13
CA SER A 159 -8.08 -37.64 -17.99
C SER A 159 -7.18 -36.71 -17.16
N THR A 160 -6.35 -35.89 -17.82
CA THR A 160 -5.48 -34.92 -17.15
C THR A 160 -6.30 -33.83 -16.43
N VAL A 161 -7.39 -33.36 -17.06
CA VAL A 161 -8.32 -32.41 -16.45
C VAL A 161 -8.96 -33.00 -15.19
N ALA A 162 -9.43 -34.25 -15.25
CA ALA A 162 -10.04 -34.92 -14.11
C ALA A 162 -9.03 -35.11 -12.95
N GLU A 163 -7.80 -35.52 -13.24
CA GLU A 163 -6.71 -35.62 -12.24
C GLU A 163 -6.44 -34.28 -11.55
N ALA A 164 -6.37 -33.18 -12.32
CA ALA A 164 -6.14 -31.84 -11.78
C ALA A 164 -7.29 -31.35 -10.89
N ALA A 165 -8.53 -31.64 -11.29
CA ALA A 165 -9.71 -31.30 -10.49
C ALA A 165 -9.73 -32.08 -9.17
N GLU A 166 -9.45 -33.38 -9.17
CA GLU A 166 -9.36 -34.17 -7.93
C GLU A 166 -8.18 -33.73 -7.05
N PHE A 167 -7.03 -33.39 -7.63
CA PHE A 167 -5.91 -32.84 -6.85
C PHE A 167 -6.29 -31.50 -6.19
N THR A 168 -7.03 -30.65 -6.90
CA THR A 168 -7.55 -29.38 -6.35
C THR A 168 -8.45 -29.62 -5.13
N LEU A 169 -9.22 -30.72 -5.10
CA LEU A 169 -10.08 -31.06 -3.98
C LEU A 169 -9.34 -31.58 -2.73
N ARG A 170 -8.05 -31.94 -2.83
CA ARG A 170 -7.25 -32.43 -1.70
C ARG A 170 -7.07 -31.39 -0.60
N THR A 171 -7.13 -30.10 -0.95
CA THR A 171 -7.09 -28.99 0.00
C THR A 171 -8.22 -28.03 -0.32
N GLN A 172 -9.00 -27.65 0.68
CA GLN A 172 -9.96 -26.57 0.54
C GLN A 172 -9.40 -25.35 1.22
N GLU A 173 -9.52 -24.22 0.55
CA GLU A 173 -9.32 -22.91 1.13
C GLU A 173 -10.51 -22.08 0.69
N TRP A 174 -11.10 -21.35 1.63
CA TRP A 174 -12.37 -20.65 1.44
C TRP A 174 -12.33 -19.28 2.12
N GLY A 175 -13.24 -18.40 1.73
CA GLY A 175 -13.18 -16.97 2.01
C GLY A 175 -12.72 -16.10 0.83
N PRO A 176 -12.94 -14.78 0.91
CA PRO A 176 -12.69 -13.82 -0.16
C PRO A 176 -11.20 -13.49 -0.31
N MET A 177 -10.45 -14.36 -0.99
CA MET A 177 -8.99 -14.27 -1.13
C MET A 177 -8.47 -14.98 -2.39
N ASN A 178 -7.25 -14.67 -2.78
CA ASN A 178 -6.65 -15.10 -4.05
C ASN A 178 -6.60 -16.64 -4.20
N ARG A 179 -6.20 -17.36 -3.15
CA ARG A 179 -6.03 -18.84 -3.18
C ARG A 179 -7.35 -19.57 -3.35
N THR A 180 -8.45 -19.01 -2.83
CA THR A 180 -9.81 -19.52 -3.03
C THR A 180 -10.24 -19.34 -4.48
N MET A 181 -10.05 -18.15 -5.05
CA MET A 181 -10.53 -17.86 -6.41
C MET A 181 -9.77 -18.61 -7.50
N LEU A 182 -8.45 -18.78 -7.36
CA LEU A 182 -7.66 -19.58 -8.30
C LEU A 182 -8.20 -21.02 -8.41
N ARG A 183 -8.65 -21.60 -7.28
CA ARG A 183 -9.24 -22.94 -7.24
C ARG A 183 -10.67 -22.94 -7.79
N ALA A 184 -11.48 -21.95 -7.45
CA ALA A 184 -12.83 -21.81 -8.00
C ALA A 184 -12.81 -21.69 -9.54
N GLU A 185 -11.86 -20.92 -10.09
CA GLU A 185 -11.64 -20.80 -11.53
C GLU A 185 -11.25 -22.15 -12.17
N ALA A 186 -10.31 -22.88 -11.57
CA ALA A 186 -9.91 -24.19 -12.10
C ALA A 186 -11.09 -25.19 -12.10
N LEU A 187 -11.85 -25.23 -11.00
CA LEU A 187 -12.98 -26.15 -10.85
C LEU A 187 -14.16 -25.81 -11.77
N VAL A 188 -14.46 -24.52 -12.00
CA VAL A 188 -15.55 -24.13 -12.92
C VAL A 188 -15.24 -24.55 -14.35
N LEU A 189 -13.99 -24.38 -14.77
CA LEU A 189 -13.53 -24.80 -16.09
C LEU A 189 -13.57 -26.32 -16.22
N ALA A 190 -13.07 -27.07 -15.23
CA ALA A 190 -13.08 -28.53 -15.25
C ALA A 190 -14.52 -29.10 -15.31
N ALA A 191 -15.43 -28.59 -14.48
CA ALA A 191 -16.83 -29.03 -14.46
C ALA A 191 -17.56 -28.71 -15.78
N ARG A 192 -17.27 -27.55 -16.38
CA ARG A 192 -17.82 -27.15 -17.69
C ARG A 192 -17.29 -28.03 -18.82
N LEU A 193 -16.02 -28.41 -18.77
CA LEU A 193 -15.36 -29.21 -19.82
C LEU A 193 -15.77 -30.68 -19.79
N LEU A 194 -16.07 -31.20 -18.60
CA LEU A 194 -16.43 -32.59 -18.35
C LEU A 194 -17.76 -32.69 -17.57
N PRO A 195 -18.89 -32.23 -18.13
CA PRO A 195 -20.16 -32.20 -17.40
C PRO A 195 -20.66 -33.60 -17.01
N ASP A 196 -20.36 -34.61 -17.83
CA ASP A 196 -20.81 -35.99 -17.63
C ASP A 196 -19.83 -36.84 -16.79
N HIS A 197 -18.70 -36.27 -16.37
CA HIS A 197 -17.76 -37.01 -15.52
C HIS A 197 -18.44 -37.34 -14.17
N PRO A 198 -18.32 -38.58 -13.63
CA PRO A 198 -19.03 -38.97 -12.40
C PRO A 198 -18.75 -38.07 -11.19
N ARG A 199 -17.59 -37.39 -11.20
CA ARG A 199 -17.16 -36.46 -10.14
C ARG A 199 -17.50 -34.99 -10.41
N SER A 200 -17.97 -34.64 -11.61
CA SER A 200 -18.24 -33.25 -12.01
C SER A 200 -19.19 -32.52 -11.05
N ARG A 201 -20.21 -33.21 -10.55
CA ARG A 201 -21.13 -32.66 -9.54
C ARG A 201 -20.42 -32.18 -8.26
N TYR A 202 -19.34 -32.84 -7.85
CA TYR A 202 -18.57 -32.46 -6.67
C TYR A 202 -17.66 -31.28 -6.98
N TRP A 203 -17.00 -31.28 -8.14
CA TRP A 203 -16.20 -30.14 -8.59
C TRP A 203 -17.05 -28.86 -8.65
N LYS A 204 -18.27 -28.98 -9.19
CA LYS A 204 -19.23 -27.88 -9.21
C LYS A 204 -19.65 -27.45 -7.80
N MET A 205 -19.98 -28.38 -6.91
CA MET A 205 -20.35 -28.06 -5.52
C MET A 205 -19.24 -27.27 -4.81
N TYR A 206 -17.98 -27.70 -4.92
CA TYR A 206 -16.84 -27.01 -4.31
C TYR A 206 -16.56 -25.66 -4.96
N CYS A 207 -16.64 -25.59 -6.28
CA CYS A 207 -16.55 -24.34 -7.02
C CYS A 207 -17.60 -23.33 -6.54
N ASP A 208 -18.86 -23.75 -6.48
CA ASP A 208 -19.98 -22.89 -6.08
C ASP A 208 -19.78 -22.39 -4.63
N ALA A 209 -19.28 -23.24 -3.72
CA ALA A 209 -18.96 -22.85 -2.34
C ALA A 209 -17.82 -21.81 -2.26
N MET A 210 -16.70 -22.06 -2.95
CA MET A 210 -15.55 -21.16 -2.98
C MET A 210 -15.90 -19.81 -3.63
N ALA A 211 -16.62 -19.84 -4.76
CA ALA A 211 -17.00 -18.63 -5.47
C ALA A 211 -18.03 -17.80 -4.71
N TYR A 212 -18.95 -18.43 -3.96
CA TYR A 212 -19.95 -17.75 -3.15
C TYR A 212 -19.32 -16.79 -2.14
N ASP A 213 -18.24 -17.20 -1.48
CA ASP A 213 -17.54 -16.36 -0.49
C ASP A 213 -16.86 -15.13 -1.10
N ASN A 214 -16.62 -15.13 -2.41
CA ASN A 214 -15.88 -14.09 -3.13
C ASN A 214 -16.80 -13.17 -3.93
N TRP A 215 -17.86 -13.70 -4.51
CA TRP A 215 -18.80 -12.94 -5.33
C TRP A 215 -19.60 -11.97 -4.45
N GLY A 216 -19.40 -10.66 -4.65
CA GLY A 216 -20.10 -9.64 -3.87
C GLY A 216 -19.63 -9.55 -2.42
N ASN A 217 -18.37 -9.88 -2.14
CA ASN A 217 -17.75 -9.73 -0.82
C ASN A 217 -16.42 -8.97 -0.92
N TRP A 218 -16.09 -8.23 0.15
CA TRP A 218 -14.80 -7.56 0.28
C TRP A 218 -13.68 -8.58 0.46
N GLU A 219 -12.61 -8.44 -0.31
CA GLU A 219 -11.40 -9.22 -0.13
C GLU A 219 -10.82 -8.98 1.26
N ILE A 220 -10.53 -10.08 1.96
CA ILE A 220 -9.99 -9.99 3.31
C ILE A 220 -8.53 -9.56 3.32
N GLU A 221 -7.80 -9.78 2.23
CA GLU A 221 -6.37 -9.49 2.14
C GLU A 221 -6.06 -7.97 2.16
N ASP A 222 -4.91 -7.62 2.75
CA ASP A 222 -4.32 -6.28 2.83
C ASP A 222 -2.93 -6.27 2.20
N ALA A 223 -2.86 -6.78 0.98
CA ALA A 223 -1.63 -6.89 0.20
C ALA A 223 -1.91 -6.55 -1.27
N MET A 224 -1.22 -5.54 -1.80
CA MET A 224 -1.44 -5.07 -3.18
C MET A 224 -1.26 -6.19 -4.21
N LEU A 225 -0.24 -7.04 -4.04
CA LEU A 225 0.03 -8.17 -4.92
C LEU A 225 -1.17 -9.11 -5.02
N TYR A 226 -1.73 -9.51 -3.88
CA TYR A 226 -2.78 -10.51 -3.82
C TYR A 226 -4.13 -9.99 -4.29
N HIS A 227 -4.44 -8.71 -4.05
CA HIS A 227 -5.57 -8.05 -4.69
C HIS A 227 -5.56 -8.20 -6.21
N GLY A 228 -4.41 -8.00 -6.85
CA GLY A 228 -4.27 -8.19 -8.29
C GLY A 228 -4.53 -9.65 -8.73
N VAL A 229 -4.10 -10.63 -7.94
CA VAL A 229 -4.35 -12.06 -8.21
C VAL A 229 -5.82 -12.39 -8.07
N TRP A 230 -6.45 -11.96 -6.97
CA TRP A 230 -7.85 -12.19 -6.67
C TRP A 230 -8.77 -11.57 -7.73
N LEU A 231 -8.61 -10.27 -8.02
CA LEU A 231 -9.41 -9.57 -9.02
C LEU A 231 -9.34 -10.24 -10.39
N TYR A 232 -8.13 -10.57 -10.86
CA TYR A 232 -7.96 -11.20 -12.17
C TYR A 232 -8.59 -12.59 -12.24
N SER A 233 -8.42 -13.42 -11.20
CA SER A 233 -9.05 -14.75 -11.19
C SER A 233 -10.58 -14.66 -11.03
N LEU A 234 -11.10 -13.66 -10.32
CA LEU A 234 -12.54 -13.41 -10.20
C LEU A 234 -13.17 -12.98 -11.54
N LEU A 235 -12.51 -12.10 -12.30
CA LEU A 235 -12.93 -11.77 -13.68
C LEU A 235 -12.92 -13.01 -14.56
N SER A 236 -11.85 -13.80 -14.48
CA SER A 236 -11.70 -15.05 -15.22
C SER A 236 -12.79 -16.08 -14.90
N TYR A 237 -13.16 -16.22 -13.63
CA TYR A 237 -14.28 -17.06 -13.19
C TYR A 237 -15.61 -16.53 -13.73
N ALA A 238 -15.87 -15.22 -13.62
CA ALA A 238 -17.10 -14.60 -14.11
C ALA A 238 -17.24 -14.74 -15.64
N ASP A 239 -16.15 -14.61 -16.39
CA ASP A 239 -16.06 -14.89 -17.82
C ASP A 239 -16.41 -16.36 -18.13
N ALA A 240 -15.89 -17.31 -17.34
CA ALA A 240 -16.17 -18.73 -17.52
C ALA A 240 -17.64 -19.12 -17.28
N ILE A 241 -18.39 -18.35 -16.48
CA ILE A 241 -19.83 -18.56 -16.29
C ILE A 241 -20.71 -17.59 -17.10
N GLY A 242 -20.10 -16.73 -17.93
CA GLY A 242 -20.82 -15.78 -18.77
C GLY A 242 -21.48 -14.62 -18.01
N LYS A 243 -20.96 -14.27 -16.82
CA LYS A 243 -21.54 -13.29 -15.89
C LYS A 243 -20.65 -12.10 -15.58
N LEU A 244 -19.70 -11.78 -16.46
CA LEU A 244 -18.79 -10.65 -16.25
C LEU A 244 -19.53 -9.32 -15.99
N GLN A 245 -20.62 -9.06 -16.72
CA GLN A 245 -21.44 -7.85 -16.51
C GLN A 245 -22.19 -7.87 -15.16
N GLU A 246 -22.68 -9.03 -14.72
CA GLU A 246 -23.31 -9.15 -13.39
C GLU A 246 -22.30 -8.91 -12.27
N LEU A 247 -21.05 -9.35 -12.44
CA LEU A 247 -19.97 -9.09 -11.48
C LEU A 247 -19.70 -7.58 -11.36
N PHE A 248 -19.57 -6.86 -12.47
CA PHE A 248 -19.37 -5.41 -12.44
C PHE A 248 -20.58 -4.61 -11.95
N HIS A 249 -21.75 -5.22 -11.76
CA HIS A 249 -22.86 -4.56 -11.08
C HIS A 249 -22.76 -4.65 -9.55
N THR A 250 -21.83 -5.41 -8.98
CA THR A 250 -21.68 -5.47 -7.52
C THR A 250 -20.97 -4.22 -6.99
N PRO A 251 -21.32 -3.73 -5.78
CA PRO A 251 -20.66 -2.58 -5.16
C PRO A 251 -19.15 -2.75 -5.01
N GLU A 252 -18.70 -3.98 -4.75
CA GLU A 252 -17.30 -4.32 -4.49
C GLU A 252 -16.43 -4.12 -5.72
N MET A 253 -16.94 -4.49 -6.91
CA MET A 253 -16.19 -4.31 -8.15
C MET A 253 -16.07 -2.83 -8.51
N TYR A 254 -17.12 -2.03 -8.31
CA TYR A 254 -17.03 -0.58 -8.50
C TYR A 254 -16.03 0.02 -7.51
N TYR A 255 -16.11 -0.40 -6.25
CA TYR A 255 -15.19 0.02 -5.21
C TYR A 255 -13.75 -0.28 -5.57
N TYR A 256 -13.39 -1.52 -5.93
CA TYR A 256 -11.99 -1.85 -6.24
C TYR A 256 -11.48 -1.16 -7.49
N SER A 257 -12.34 -0.92 -8.48
CA SER A 257 -11.97 -0.11 -9.66
C SER A 257 -11.58 1.32 -9.27
N GLN A 258 -12.40 1.98 -8.44
CA GLN A 258 -12.13 3.36 -8.01
C GLN A 258 -11.03 3.43 -6.95
N TYR A 259 -10.96 2.47 -6.03
CA TYR A 259 -9.95 2.37 -4.99
C TYR A 259 -8.55 2.26 -5.60
N PHE A 260 -8.31 1.31 -6.50
CA PHE A 260 -6.99 1.14 -7.10
C PHE A 260 -6.63 2.24 -8.09
N LEU A 261 -7.60 2.80 -8.83
CA LEU A 261 -7.37 4.00 -9.65
C LEU A 261 -6.82 5.14 -8.79
N ASN A 262 -7.48 5.42 -7.67
CA ASN A 262 -7.13 6.53 -6.78
C ASN A 262 -5.93 6.24 -5.88
N LEU A 263 -5.38 5.02 -5.89
CA LEU A 263 -4.07 4.70 -5.32
C LEU A 263 -2.91 4.83 -6.31
N MET A 264 -3.18 5.01 -7.60
CA MET A 264 -2.09 5.13 -8.56
C MET A 264 -1.23 6.36 -8.29
N ALA A 265 0.08 6.13 -8.18
CA ALA A 265 1.10 7.14 -8.08
C ALA A 265 1.43 7.73 -9.47
N PRO A 266 2.06 8.91 -9.56
CA PRO A 266 2.23 9.62 -10.83
C PRO A 266 3.15 8.91 -11.84
N ASN A 267 3.96 7.96 -11.39
CA ASN A 267 4.76 7.08 -12.24
C ASN A 267 3.98 5.84 -12.73
N GLY A 268 2.66 5.81 -12.55
CA GLY A 268 1.76 4.78 -13.09
C GLY A 268 1.60 3.52 -12.23
N MET A 269 2.35 3.38 -11.13
CA MET A 269 2.20 2.20 -10.26
C MET A 269 1.07 2.37 -9.25
N ILE A 270 0.59 1.24 -8.75
CA ILE A 270 -0.08 1.16 -7.46
C ILE A 270 1.03 0.87 -6.42
N PRO A 271 1.25 1.73 -5.41
CA PRO A 271 2.28 1.49 -4.40
C PRO A 271 2.12 0.15 -3.69
N ASP A 272 3.23 -0.45 -3.29
CA ASP A 272 3.26 -1.67 -2.50
C ASP A 272 2.88 -1.40 -1.03
N PHE A 273 2.07 -2.29 -0.50
CA PHE A 273 1.71 -2.42 0.92
C PHE A 273 1.38 -3.90 1.18
N GLY A 274 1.59 -4.33 2.42
CA GLY A 274 1.53 -5.74 2.80
C GLY A 274 2.52 -6.58 1.99
N ASP A 275 2.17 -7.84 1.79
CA ASP A 275 2.95 -8.81 1.03
C ASP A 275 3.05 -8.48 -0.47
N SER A 276 3.84 -7.46 -0.79
CA SER A 276 3.97 -6.95 -2.14
C SER A 276 5.36 -6.42 -2.42
N GLN A 277 5.67 -6.30 -3.70
CA GLN A 277 6.90 -5.68 -4.17
C GLN A 277 6.54 -4.70 -5.28
N LEU A 278 7.48 -3.81 -5.59
CA LEU A 278 7.33 -2.86 -6.69
C LEU A 278 6.90 -3.56 -7.99
N ASN A 279 5.71 -3.19 -8.49
CA ASN A 279 5.12 -3.63 -9.76
C ASN A 279 4.76 -5.14 -9.88
N SER A 280 4.75 -5.91 -8.78
CA SER A 280 4.59 -7.37 -8.82
C SER A 280 3.25 -7.87 -9.41
N SER A 281 2.19 -7.05 -9.35
CA SER A 281 0.86 -7.38 -9.88
C SER A 281 0.38 -6.46 -11.01
N SER A 282 1.24 -5.57 -11.54
CA SER A 282 0.86 -4.62 -12.60
C SER A 282 0.19 -5.27 -13.82
N PRO A 283 0.63 -6.44 -14.34
CA PRO A 283 -0.07 -7.11 -15.45
C PRO A 283 -1.51 -7.50 -15.13
N ARG A 284 -1.80 -7.91 -13.90
CA ARG A 284 -3.15 -8.32 -13.49
C ARG A 284 -4.06 -7.12 -13.31
N PHE A 285 -3.53 -6.03 -12.73
CA PHE A 285 -4.23 -4.76 -12.69
C PHE A 285 -4.50 -4.19 -14.07
N LEU A 286 -3.59 -4.37 -15.04
CA LEU A 286 -3.83 -3.99 -16.43
C LEU A 286 -5.08 -4.69 -16.99
N ALA A 287 -5.15 -6.02 -16.88
CA ALA A 287 -6.33 -6.77 -17.34
C ALA A 287 -7.61 -6.36 -16.60
N PHE A 288 -7.51 -6.12 -15.29
CA PHE A 288 -8.62 -5.64 -14.48
C PHE A 288 -9.13 -4.28 -14.93
N PHE A 289 -8.24 -3.30 -15.14
CA PHE A 289 -8.63 -1.97 -15.59
C PHE A 289 -9.15 -1.97 -17.02
N GLU A 290 -8.61 -2.78 -17.93
CA GLU A 290 -9.19 -2.95 -19.27
C GLU A 290 -10.64 -3.46 -19.19
N ALA A 291 -10.89 -4.49 -18.37
CA ALA A 291 -12.23 -5.03 -18.16
C ALA A 291 -13.18 -4.03 -17.49
N ALA A 292 -12.72 -3.36 -16.43
CA ALA A 292 -13.52 -2.39 -15.69
C ALA A 292 -13.84 -1.13 -16.53
N ALA A 293 -12.87 -0.62 -17.29
CA ALA A 293 -13.07 0.49 -18.21
C ALA A 293 -14.11 0.14 -19.28
N SER A 294 -14.07 -1.08 -19.80
CA SER A 294 -15.05 -1.58 -20.77
C SER A 294 -16.45 -1.69 -20.16
N ALA A 295 -16.57 -2.27 -18.98
CA ALA A 295 -17.85 -2.48 -18.28
C ALA A 295 -18.51 -1.17 -17.86
N TYR A 296 -17.77 -0.25 -17.25
CA TYR A 296 -18.29 1.04 -16.78
C TYR A 296 -18.27 2.15 -17.83
N ARG A 297 -17.61 1.91 -18.97
CA ARG A 297 -17.34 2.94 -20.00
C ARG A 297 -16.63 4.17 -19.40
N ASP A 298 -15.70 3.92 -18.48
CA ASP A 298 -15.01 4.95 -17.70
C ASP A 298 -13.65 5.29 -18.34
N PRO A 299 -13.47 6.52 -18.87
CA PRO A 299 -12.20 6.93 -19.50
C PRO A 299 -11.03 7.03 -18.51
N GLN A 300 -11.29 7.19 -17.20
CA GLN A 300 -10.25 7.22 -16.17
C GLN A 300 -9.68 5.83 -15.89
N LEU A 301 -10.53 4.81 -15.83
CA LEU A 301 -10.09 3.42 -15.76
C LEU A 301 -9.34 3.00 -17.03
N LYS A 302 -9.76 3.52 -18.20
CA LYS A 302 -9.01 3.31 -19.45
C LYS A 302 -7.63 3.96 -19.41
N TRP A 303 -7.52 5.15 -18.83
CA TRP A 303 -6.24 5.80 -18.58
C TRP A 303 -5.35 5.00 -17.62
N ALA A 304 -5.90 4.40 -16.57
CA ALA A 304 -5.14 3.54 -15.67
C ALA A 304 -4.54 2.33 -16.41
N ALA A 305 -5.35 1.63 -17.21
CA ALA A 305 -4.88 0.54 -18.06
C ALA A 305 -3.77 0.99 -19.01
N GLN A 306 -4.00 2.06 -19.78
CA GLN A 306 -3.01 2.56 -20.73
C GLN A 306 -1.71 3.01 -20.04
N THR A 307 -1.81 3.65 -18.88
CA THR A 307 -0.65 4.08 -18.09
C THR A 307 0.19 2.89 -17.65
N ILE A 308 -0.45 1.84 -17.11
CA ILE A 308 0.24 0.60 -16.71
C ILE A 308 0.91 -0.07 -17.92
N ALA A 309 0.19 -0.16 -19.05
CA ALA A 309 0.73 -0.78 -20.25
C ALA A 309 1.96 -0.04 -20.79
N LEU A 310 1.88 1.29 -20.91
CA LEU A 310 2.99 2.10 -21.42
C LEU A 310 4.20 2.14 -20.48
N GLN A 311 3.96 2.03 -19.17
CA GLN A 311 5.01 2.12 -18.17
C GLN A 311 5.71 0.77 -17.91
N PHE A 312 4.94 -0.32 -17.84
CA PHE A 312 5.44 -1.60 -17.32
C PHE A 312 5.52 -2.72 -18.37
N VAL A 313 5.07 -2.47 -19.61
CA VAL A 313 5.22 -3.43 -20.71
C VAL A 313 6.23 -2.91 -21.73
N ASP A 314 7.36 -3.61 -21.86
CA ASP A 314 8.29 -3.37 -22.96
C ASP A 314 7.83 -4.10 -24.23
N PHE A 315 6.99 -3.43 -25.01
CA PHE A 315 6.52 -3.92 -26.31
C PHE A 315 7.65 -4.08 -27.35
N ASN A 316 8.83 -3.51 -27.11
CA ASN A 316 9.98 -3.63 -28.01
C ASN A 316 11.07 -4.60 -27.49
N SER A 317 10.90 -5.15 -26.29
CA SER A 317 11.85 -6.12 -25.73
C SER A 317 12.01 -7.31 -26.68
N ARG A 318 13.25 -7.76 -26.90
CA ARG A 318 13.53 -9.00 -27.65
C ARG A 318 13.18 -10.27 -26.86
N VAL A 319 13.06 -10.14 -25.53
CA VAL A 319 12.69 -11.24 -24.64
C VAL A 319 11.31 -10.92 -24.08
N LYS A 320 10.32 -11.72 -24.49
CA LYS A 320 8.93 -11.57 -24.07
C LYS A 320 8.61 -12.59 -22.98
N SER A 321 7.84 -12.18 -21.98
CA SER A 321 7.33 -13.08 -20.94
C SER A 321 6.05 -13.76 -21.43
N THR A 322 5.98 -15.08 -21.45
CA THR A 322 4.75 -15.79 -21.83
C THR A 322 3.64 -15.63 -20.80
N ASP A 323 3.97 -15.47 -19.51
CA ASP A 323 3.02 -15.15 -18.45
C ASP A 323 2.29 -13.82 -18.73
N LEU A 324 3.07 -12.78 -19.06
CA LEU A 324 2.52 -11.48 -19.47
C LEU A 324 1.75 -11.60 -20.79
N GLY A 325 2.33 -12.29 -21.79
CA GLY A 325 1.68 -12.51 -23.08
C GLY A 325 0.31 -13.17 -22.95
N TYR A 326 0.18 -14.15 -22.05
CA TYR A 326 -1.09 -14.79 -21.74
C TYR A 326 -2.10 -13.79 -21.16
N ILE A 327 -1.72 -13.00 -20.16
CA ILE A 327 -2.59 -11.97 -19.56
C ILE A 327 -2.99 -10.89 -20.59
N LEU A 328 -2.09 -10.53 -21.51
CA LEU A 328 -2.37 -9.59 -22.59
C LEU A 328 -3.43 -10.12 -23.58
N THR A 329 -3.61 -11.44 -23.71
CA THR A 329 -4.74 -12.00 -24.46
C THR A 329 -6.08 -11.66 -23.80
N ASP A 330 -6.16 -11.63 -22.47
CA ASP A 330 -7.37 -11.21 -21.77
C ASP A 330 -7.57 -9.69 -21.80
N CYS A 331 -6.48 -8.91 -21.78
CA CYS A 331 -6.56 -7.47 -22.05
C CYS A 331 -7.19 -7.19 -23.43
N TYR A 332 -6.80 -7.97 -24.45
CA TYR A 332 -7.39 -7.89 -25.80
C TYR A 332 -8.88 -8.27 -25.83
N ARG A 333 -9.28 -9.27 -25.04
CA ARG A 333 -10.67 -9.78 -24.98
C ARG A 333 -11.60 -8.86 -24.23
N TRP A 334 -11.17 -8.34 -23.08
CA TRP A 334 -12.02 -7.57 -22.18
C TRP A 334 -11.93 -6.05 -22.40
N GLY A 335 -10.86 -5.55 -22.99
CA GLY A 335 -10.65 -4.12 -23.22
C GLY A 335 -11.56 -3.51 -24.28
N ALA A 336 -11.92 -2.23 -24.09
CA ALA A 336 -12.63 -1.41 -25.07
C ALA A 336 -11.65 -0.58 -25.90
N GLU A 337 -11.67 -0.74 -27.23
CA GLU A 337 -10.81 0.00 -28.16
C GLU A 337 -11.38 1.38 -28.54
N ASP A 338 -12.70 1.53 -28.46
CA ASP A 338 -13.43 2.75 -28.81
C ASP A 338 -13.52 3.77 -27.67
N LEU A 339 -12.87 3.49 -26.53
CA LEU A 339 -12.86 4.34 -25.35
C LEU A 339 -11.55 5.13 -25.25
N GLU A 340 -11.65 6.46 -25.27
CA GLU A 340 -10.52 7.37 -25.11
C GLU A 340 -10.10 7.47 -23.63
N ALA A 341 -8.81 7.23 -23.35
CA ALA A 341 -8.23 7.39 -22.02
C ALA A 341 -8.18 8.86 -21.58
N LYS A 342 -8.58 9.15 -20.34
CA LYS A 342 -8.47 10.48 -19.72
C LYS A 342 -7.97 10.38 -18.29
N ALA A 343 -6.90 11.09 -17.95
CA ALA A 343 -6.39 11.11 -16.58
C ALA A 343 -7.46 11.64 -15.60
N PRO A 344 -7.51 11.13 -14.35
CA PRO A 344 -8.32 11.72 -13.30
C PRO A 344 -7.90 13.17 -13.00
N GLN A 345 -8.78 13.90 -12.31
CA GLN A 345 -8.52 15.30 -11.92
C GLN A 345 -8.53 15.51 -10.41
N GLU A 346 -9.07 14.54 -9.69
CA GLU A 346 -9.16 14.49 -8.24
C GLU A 346 -7.76 14.51 -7.64
N LEU A 347 -7.54 15.35 -6.62
CA LEU A 347 -6.24 15.51 -5.98
C LEU A 347 -6.18 14.67 -4.70
N SER A 348 -5.75 15.26 -3.59
CA SER A 348 -5.71 14.60 -2.29
C SER A 348 -7.10 14.10 -1.89
N MET A 349 -7.19 12.90 -1.33
CA MET A 349 -8.45 12.31 -0.88
C MET A 349 -8.25 11.23 0.18
N GLU A 350 -9.26 11.03 1.02
CA GLU A 350 -9.52 9.71 1.58
C GLU A 350 -9.95 8.80 0.44
N VAL A 351 -9.22 7.71 0.24
CA VAL A 351 -9.48 6.82 -0.88
C VAL A 351 -10.66 5.94 -0.52
N MET A 352 -11.81 6.29 -1.09
CA MET A 352 -13.12 5.70 -0.86
C MET A 352 -13.69 5.92 0.55
N GLU A 353 -13.00 5.47 1.61
CA GLU A 353 -13.59 5.32 2.95
C GLU A 353 -12.56 4.93 4.05
N ASP A 354 -13.05 4.80 5.30
CA ASP A 354 -12.28 4.45 6.51
C ASP A 354 -12.65 3.09 7.16
N VAL A 355 -13.25 2.17 6.41
CA VAL A 355 -13.69 0.84 6.90
C VAL A 355 -12.88 -0.30 6.29
N GLN A 356 -12.79 -0.40 4.96
CA GLN A 356 -12.18 -1.50 4.21
C GLN A 356 -10.73 -1.19 3.79
N GLY A 357 -10.52 -0.12 3.03
CA GLY A 357 -9.24 0.24 2.44
C GLY A 357 -8.35 1.04 3.38
N LYS A 358 -8.93 2.01 4.10
CA LYS A 358 -8.24 2.86 5.09
C LYS A 358 -6.93 3.46 4.55
N LYS A 359 -7.04 4.24 3.46
CA LYS A 359 -5.92 4.93 2.80
C LYS A 359 -6.23 6.41 2.60
N ILE A 360 -5.20 7.26 2.74
CA ILE A 360 -5.29 8.68 2.36
C ILE A 360 -4.15 8.99 1.38
N VAL A 361 -4.50 9.62 0.28
CA VAL A 361 -3.52 10.14 -0.68
C VAL A 361 -3.43 11.66 -0.55
N PHE A 362 -2.20 12.16 -0.57
CA PHE A 362 -1.89 13.57 -0.77
C PHE A 362 -1.23 13.73 -2.13
N ARG A 363 -1.74 14.62 -3.00
CA ARG A 363 -1.15 14.85 -4.33
C ARG A 363 -1.40 16.25 -4.86
N ASN A 364 -0.52 16.71 -5.74
CA ASN A 364 -0.70 17.98 -6.48
C ASN A 364 -1.12 17.80 -7.95
N GLY A 365 -1.16 16.56 -8.43
CA GLY A 365 -1.53 16.22 -9.80
C GLY A 365 -1.27 14.74 -10.12
N TRP A 366 -1.34 14.44 -11.42
CA TRP A 366 -1.20 13.09 -11.98
C TRP A 366 -0.06 12.98 -13.00
N GLU A 367 0.67 14.08 -13.23
CA GLU A 367 1.80 14.12 -14.16
C GLU A 367 3.00 13.37 -13.59
N PRO A 368 3.89 12.78 -14.40
CA PRO A 368 5.02 11.98 -13.91
C PRO A 368 5.95 12.68 -12.90
N THR A 369 5.96 14.01 -12.85
CA THR A 369 6.73 14.82 -11.91
C THR A 369 5.94 15.33 -10.71
N SER A 370 4.65 15.02 -10.61
CA SER A 370 3.77 15.43 -9.51
C SER A 370 4.24 14.88 -8.16
N THR A 371 3.87 15.60 -7.11
CA THR A 371 4.06 15.18 -5.72
C THR A 371 2.91 14.25 -5.32
N TYR A 372 3.26 13.13 -4.69
CA TYR A 372 2.33 12.10 -4.23
C TYR A 372 2.82 11.49 -2.92
N LEU A 373 1.93 11.33 -1.93
CA LEU A 373 2.18 10.60 -0.69
C LEU A 373 0.99 9.69 -0.38
N LEU A 374 1.28 8.43 -0.03
CA LEU A 374 0.27 7.47 0.45
C LEU A 374 0.45 7.17 1.94
N LEU A 375 -0.58 7.48 2.72
CA LEU A 375 -0.71 7.09 4.13
C LEU A 375 -1.56 5.81 4.23
N ASN A 376 -0.97 4.74 4.75
CA ASN A 376 -1.67 3.51 5.11
C ASN A 376 -2.06 3.52 6.58
N TYR A 377 -3.35 3.44 6.91
CA TYR A 377 -3.81 3.27 8.29
C TYR A 377 -4.73 2.04 8.45
N ARG A 378 -4.64 1.07 7.54
CA ARG A 378 -5.41 -0.17 7.61
C ARG A 378 -4.87 -1.09 8.69
N ASP A 379 -5.69 -1.34 9.72
CA ASP A 379 -5.51 -2.43 10.67
C ASP A 379 -6.14 -3.72 10.11
N GLU A 380 -6.04 -4.81 10.87
CA GLU A 380 -6.69 -6.07 10.51
C GLU A 380 -8.23 -5.96 10.47
N GLY A 381 -8.81 -4.99 11.20
CA GLY A 381 -10.25 -4.76 11.27
C GLY A 381 -11.05 -5.89 11.94
N GLU A 382 -12.38 -5.79 11.90
CA GLU A 382 -13.32 -6.76 12.47
C GLU A 382 -14.11 -7.56 11.43
N SER A 383 -14.03 -7.18 10.14
CA SER A 383 -14.74 -7.86 9.04
C SER A 383 -14.18 -9.26 8.75
N GLY A 384 -14.99 -10.13 8.13
CA GLY A 384 -14.54 -11.42 7.61
C GLY A 384 -14.06 -12.42 8.68
N THR A 385 -14.56 -12.34 9.92
CA THR A 385 -14.08 -13.12 11.08
C THR A 385 -13.97 -14.61 10.79
N VAL A 386 -15.01 -15.23 10.23
CA VAL A 386 -15.02 -16.68 9.96
C VAL A 386 -13.91 -17.09 8.97
N PHE A 387 -13.63 -16.25 7.98
CA PHE A 387 -12.57 -16.50 6.99
C PHE A 387 -11.18 -16.31 7.60
N LYS A 388 -11.02 -15.27 8.44
CA LYS A 388 -9.77 -15.00 9.15
C LYS A 388 -9.46 -16.10 10.17
N ASP A 389 -10.44 -16.57 10.91
CA ASP A 389 -10.25 -17.65 11.89
C ASP A 389 -9.87 -18.95 11.19
N TYR A 390 -10.52 -19.26 10.06
CA TYR A 390 -10.09 -20.39 9.23
C TYR A 390 -8.63 -20.29 8.79
N LEU A 391 -8.18 -19.12 8.33
CA LEU A 391 -6.80 -18.91 7.92
C LEU A 391 -5.81 -19.07 9.08
N ARG A 392 -6.13 -18.53 10.26
CA ARG A 392 -5.31 -18.70 11.48
C ARG A 392 -5.15 -20.16 11.86
N ASP A 393 -6.20 -20.96 11.70
CA ASP A 393 -6.20 -22.37 12.08
C ASP A 393 -5.55 -23.28 11.02
N THR A 394 -5.33 -22.79 9.80
CA THR A 394 -4.87 -23.62 8.67
C THR A 394 -3.54 -23.22 8.06
N ILE A 395 -3.08 -21.98 8.29
CA ILE A 395 -1.79 -21.47 7.79
C ILE A 395 -1.01 -20.89 8.97
N PRO A 396 0.31 -21.15 9.07
CA PRO A 396 1.16 -20.50 10.08
C PRO A 396 1.33 -19.01 9.72
N ILE A 397 0.48 -18.17 10.32
CA ILE A 397 0.45 -16.71 10.13
C ILE A 397 0.86 -16.04 11.43
N GLU A 398 2.17 -15.96 11.66
CA GLU A 398 2.71 -15.41 12.91
C GLU A 398 3.27 -13.99 12.71
N GLU A 399 3.99 -13.74 11.61
CA GLU A 399 4.72 -12.47 11.38
C GLU A 399 3.94 -11.40 10.61
N GLU A 400 2.73 -11.71 10.14
CA GLU A 400 1.87 -10.84 9.34
C GLU A 400 0.46 -10.73 9.95
N LYS A 401 -0.31 -9.73 9.53
CA LYS A 401 -1.77 -9.76 9.69
C LYS A 401 -2.27 -11.03 9.01
N VAL A 402 -3.34 -11.65 9.53
CA VAL A 402 -4.00 -12.81 8.89
C VAL A 402 -4.41 -12.56 7.43
N THR A 403 -4.44 -11.28 7.04
CA THR A 403 -4.79 -10.76 5.72
C THR A 403 -3.57 -10.53 4.81
N HIS A 404 -2.39 -11.09 5.08
CA HIS A 404 -1.17 -10.79 4.34
C HIS A 404 -0.68 -9.32 4.40
N GLY A 405 -1.28 -8.52 5.27
CA GLY A 405 -0.80 -7.17 5.54
C GLY A 405 0.31 -7.16 6.59
N HIS A 406 1.08 -6.08 6.64
CA HIS A 406 2.21 -5.96 7.57
C HIS A 406 1.79 -5.20 8.84
N ALA A 407 2.70 -5.08 9.80
CA ALA A 407 2.59 -4.11 10.91
C ALA A 407 2.91 -2.69 10.41
N ASP A 408 2.22 -2.26 9.36
CA ASP A 408 2.43 -1.01 8.64
C ASP A 408 1.32 0.02 8.93
N GLU A 409 0.55 -0.19 9.99
CA GLU A 409 -0.53 0.71 10.37
C GLU A 409 0.00 2.11 10.67
N ASN A 410 -0.65 3.09 10.08
CA ASN A 410 -0.35 4.51 10.19
C ASN A 410 1.00 4.91 9.56
N SER A 411 1.53 4.10 8.64
CA SER A 411 2.81 4.34 7.95
C SER A 411 2.66 5.16 6.65
N ILE A 412 3.74 5.84 6.26
CA ILE A 412 3.88 6.41 4.92
C ILE A 412 4.54 5.36 4.02
N VAL A 413 3.73 4.71 3.19
CA VAL A 413 4.18 3.59 2.33
C VAL A 413 4.79 4.07 1.02
N ALA A 414 4.52 5.31 0.60
CA ALA A 414 5.16 5.93 -0.56
C ALA A 414 5.17 7.46 -0.44
N LEU A 415 6.29 8.08 -0.81
CA LEU A 415 6.41 9.50 -1.14
C LEU A 415 7.21 9.64 -2.44
N VAL A 416 6.60 10.25 -3.45
CA VAL A 416 7.17 10.48 -4.78
C VAL A 416 7.06 11.96 -5.11
N ALA A 417 8.12 12.57 -5.63
CA ALA A 417 8.09 13.94 -6.11
C ALA A 417 9.15 14.16 -7.20
N GLY A 418 8.85 14.99 -8.20
CA GLY A 418 9.77 15.26 -9.31
C GLY A 418 10.19 14.01 -10.09
N GLY A 419 9.39 12.94 -10.04
CA GLY A 419 9.68 11.62 -10.63
C GLY A 419 10.60 10.72 -9.80
N ALA A 420 11.11 11.17 -8.65
CA ALA A 420 11.96 10.39 -7.75
C ALA A 420 11.16 9.76 -6.62
N PHE A 421 11.57 8.56 -6.18
CA PHE A 421 11.10 7.98 -4.92
C PHE A 421 11.88 8.54 -3.75
N LEU A 422 11.15 8.97 -2.74
CA LEU A 422 11.68 9.61 -1.55
C LEU A 422 11.44 8.76 -0.29
N LEU A 423 10.30 8.07 -0.23
CA LEU A 423 10.01 7.01 0.76
C LEU A 423 9.29 5.86 0.05
N HIS A 424 9.49 4.63 0.52
CA HIS A 424 8.73 3.44 0.11
C HIS A 424 8.51 2.49 1.30
N ASP A 425 7.69 1.45 1.12
CA ASP A 425 7.41 0.43 2.14
C ASP A 425 8.57 -0.58 2.33
N GLY A 426 8.51 -1.44 3.35
CA GLY A 426 9.53 -2.45 3.65
C GLY A 426 9.64 -3.57 2.59
N GLY A 427 8.59 -3.73 1.77
CA GLY A 427 8.48 -4.76 0.75
C GLY A 427 8.10 -6.13 1.31
N TYR A 428 7.87 -7.11 0.44
CA TYR A 428 7.19 -8.36 0.77
C TYR A 428 7.76 -9.15 1.98
N ARG A 429 8.81 -9.96 1.77
CA ARG A 429 9.49 -10.76 2.82
C ARG A 429 10.78 -11.36 2.29
N ASP A 430 11.79 -11.53 3.13
CA ASP A 430 13.09 -12.07 2.70
C ASP A 430 13.07 -13.59 2.43
N TYR A 431 12.40 -14.37 3.27
CA TYR A 431 12.26 -15.84 3.19
C TYR A 431 10.86 -16.30 3.61
N MET A 432 10.59 -17.61 3.52
CA MET A 432 9.35 -18.23 4.01
C MET A 432 9.61 -18.99 5.33
N PRO A 433 8.79 -18.79 6.40
CA PRO A 433 7.66 -17.85 6.48
C PRO A 433 8.08 -16.38 6.56
N SER A 434 9.17 -16.07 7.27
CA SER A 434 9.88 -14.78 7.29
C SER A 434 11.28 -14.98 7.91
N GLY A 435 12.19 -14.03 7.69
CA GLY A 435 13.50 -14.01 8.33
C GLY A 435 13.45 -13.58 9.80
N PRO A 436 14.63 -13.47 10.46
CA PRO A 436 14.72 -13.07 11.86
C PRO A 436 13.92 -11.81 12.17
N PHE A 437 13.25 -11.81 13.32
CA PHE A 437 12.47 -10.67 13.79
C PHE A 437 11.35 -10.26 12.82
N GLY A 438 10.79 -11.19 12.05
CA GLY A 438 9.67 -10.90 11.13
C GLY A 438 10.06 -9.94 10.01
N ALA A 439 11.24 -10.17 9.43
CA ALA A 439 11.87 -9.31 8.44
C ALA A 439 10.88 -8.78 7.37
N TYR A 440 10.87 -7.45 7.24
CA TYR A 440 10.09 -6.60 6.32
C TYR A 440 8.62 -6.42 6.71
N ARG A 441 8.07 -7.28 7.57
CA ARG A 441 6.64 -7.27 7.96
C ARG A 441 6.36 -6.60 9.30
N GLN A 442 7.39 -6.43 10.14
CA GLN A 442 7.25 -5.88 11.50
C GLN A 442 7.35 -4.35 11.55
N ASP A 443 6.83 -3.77 12.64
CA ASP A 443 6.59 -2.33 12.79
C ASP A 443 7.82 -1.44 12.58
N TYR A 444 9.03 -1.94 12.88
CA TYR A 444 10.29 -1.21 12.68
C TYR A 444 10.78 -1.13 11.23
N PHE A 445 10.22 -1.90 10.30
CA PHE A 445 10.59 -1.86 8.88
C PHE A 445 9.85 -0.78 8.07
N HIS A 446 8.93 -0.03 8.68
CA HIS A 446 8.04 0.92 7.97
C HIS A 446 8.25 2.37 8.43
N ASN A 447 7.83 3.35 7.61
CA ASN A 447 7.95 4.78 7.93
C ASN A 447 6.85 5.23 8.91
N ARG A 448 6.98 4.79 10.17
CA ARG A 448 5.99 4.94 11.24
C ARG A 448 6.65 5.19 12.60
N VAL A 449 5.83 5.41 13.62
CA VAL A 449 6.30 5.30 15.01
C VAL A 449 6.24 3.85 15.47
N CYS A 450 7.31 3.44 16.14
CA CYS A 450 7.44 2.18 16.85
C CYS A 450 7.52 2.45 18.35
N VAL A 451 6.64 1.81 19.14
CA VAL A 451 6.54 2.01 20.60
C VAL A 451 6.84 0.71 21.33
N ARG A 452 7.61 0.82 22.41
CA ARG A 452 7.97 -0.24 23.34
C ARG A 452 7.74 0.25 24.77
N GLN A 453 7.26 -0.64 25.65
CA GLN A 453 6.95 -0.35 27.05
C GLN A 453 8.18 -0.65 27.92
N GLU A 454 9.34 -0.16 27.48
CA GLU A 454 10.63 -0.45 28.09
C GLU A 454 11.56 0.77 28.00
N LYS A 455 12.55 0.81 28.88
CA LYS A 455 13.60 1.84 28.88
C LYS A 455 14.78 1.44 28.00
N ILE A 456 15.06 2.25 26.98
CA ILE A 456 16.28 2.11 26.18
C ILE A 456 17.51 2.62 26.95
N TRP A 457 18.63 1.89 26.83
CA TRP A 457 19.91 2.31 27.40
C TRP A 457 20.61 3.33 26.49
N MET A 458 20.67 4.59 26.92
CA MET A 458 21.13 5.71 26.08
C MET A 458 22.66 5.93 26.06
N GLY A 459 23.43 5.21 26.87
CA GLY A 459 24.88 5.40 26.98
C GLY A 459 25.32 6.82 27.39
N GLN A 460 26.57 7.16 27.10
CA GLN A 460 27.19 8.47 27.34
C GLN A 460 28.27 8.74 26.28
N LYS A 461 28.21 9.90 25.61
CA LYS A 461 29.26 10.35 24.67
C LYS A 461 30.42 11.05 25.41
N PRO A 462 31.62 11.15 24.81
CA PRO A 462 32.71 11.94 25.39
C PRO A 462 32.26 13.37 25.73
N GLY A 463 32.49 13.79 26.98
CA GLY A 463 32.14 15.14 27.45
C GLY A 463 30.72 15.31 27.99
N GLU A 464 29.87 14.28 27.92
CA GLU A 464 28.58 14.26 28.60
C GLU A 464 28.74 13.84 30.06
N ALA A 465 27.87 14.35 30.94
CA ALA A 465 27.86 14.02 32.38
C ALA A 465 26.54 13.32 32.79
N ARG A 466 26.09 12.36 31.97
CA ARG A 466 24.84 11.62 32.21
C ARG A 466 25.01 10.55 33.29
N LEU A 467 26.21 9.97 33.39
CA LEU A 467 26.55 8.86 34.26
C LEU A 467 27.63 9.28 35.27
N SER A 468 27.82 8.47 36.31
CA SER A 468 28.82 8.71 37.37
C SER A 468 30.28 8.48 36.94
N VAL A 469 30.54 8.39 35.63
CA VAL A 469 31.84 8.14 35.00
C VAL A 469 32.06 9.19 33.92
N ASN A 470 33.32 9.51 33.59
CA ASN A 470 33.64 10.51 32.56
C ASN A 470 33.94 9.86 31.21
N GLU A 471 34.19 8.55 31.20
CA GLU A 471 34.45 7.76 30.03
C GLU A 471 33.19 7.61 29.15
N PRO A 472 33.34 7.47 27.83
CA PRO A 472 32.23 7.11 26.97
C PRO A 472 31.66 5.75 27.36
N VAL A 473 30.33 5.65 27.40
CA VAL A 473 29.61 4.40 27.65
C VAL A 473 28.74 4.09 26.44
N PRO A 474 28.88 2.92 25.79
CA PRO A 474 28.08 2.58 24.61
C PRO A 474 26.58 2.64 24.90
N ALA A 475 25.81 3.19 23.97
CA ALA A 475 24.36 3.09 23.97
C ALA A 475 23.90 1.74 23.40
N GLN A 476 22.69 1.32 23.75
CA GLN A 476 22.01 0.21 23.06
C GLN A 476 21.56 0.69 21.67
N PRO A 477 21.84 -0.08 20.60
CA PRO A 477 21.30 0.21 19.27
C PRO A 477 19.76 0.20 19.28
N LEU A 478 19.13 1.11 18.52
CA LEU A 478 17.68 1.20 18.48
C LEU A 478 17.06 -0.07 17.89
N LEU A 479 17.61 -0.59 16.78
CA LEU A 479 17.03 -1.79 16.15
C LEU A 479 17.09 -2.99 17.10
N ASP A 480 18.20 -3.18 17.80
CA ASP A 480 18.33 -4.21 18.84
C ASP A 480 17.31 -4.04 19.98
N PHE A 481 16.94 -2.80 20.32
CA PHE A 481 15.90 -2.50 21.31
C PHE A 481 14.49 -2.77 20.78
N LEU A 482 14.22 -2.46 19.50
CA LEU A 482 12.88 -2.62 18.90
C LEU A 482 12.58 -4.07 18.51
N HIS A 483 13.60 -4.87 18.20
CA HIS A 483 13.44 -6.27 17.82
C HIS A 483 12.66 -7.05 18.89
N ASN A 484 11.70 -7.84 18.42
CA ASN A 484 10.86 -8.73 19.22
C ASN A 484 10.86 -10.13 18.60
N SER A 485 9.89 -10.99 18.93
CA SER A 485 9.80 -12.33 18.33
C SER A 485 9.61 -12.33 16.81
N GLY A 486 9.25 -11.20 16.20
CA GLY A 486 8.83 -11.10 14.81
C GLY A 486 7.33 -11.29 14.62
N ALA A 487 6.57 -11.60 15.67
CA ALA A 487 5.14 -11.87 15.58
C ALA A 487 4.32 -10.57 15.46
N TYR A 488 3.32 -10.57 14.59
CA TYR A 488 2.36 -9.49 14.43
C TYR A 488 1.61 -9.23 15.74
N ARG A 489 1.45 -7.94 16.07
CA ARG A 489 0.68 -7.48 17.22
C ARG A 489 -0.52 -6.71 16.71
N ARG A 490 -1.70 -7.26 16.95
CA ARG A 490 -2.96 -6.65 16.54
C ARG A 490 -3.15 -5.30 17.22
N VAL A 491 -3.46 -4.30 16.41
CA VAL A 491 -3.82 -2.94 16.82
C VAL A 491 -5.17 -2.57 16.22
N ARG A 492 -5.72 -1.44 16.66
CA ARG A 492 -6.91 -0.82 16.05
C ARG A 492 -6.56 0.52 15.45
N THR A 493 -7.22 0.90 14.36
CA THR A 493 -7.02 2.22 13.74
C THR A 493 -8.33 2.95 13.45
N GLN A 494 -8.25 4.28 13.47
CA GLN A 494 -9.36 5.18 13.22
C GLN A 494 -8.91 6.35 12.36
N LYS A 495 -9.73 6.75 11.38
CA LYS A 495 -9.67 8.13 10.89
C LYS A 495 -10.31 9.03 11.93
N ILE A 496 -9.60 10.08 12.32
CA ILE A 496 -10.13 11.13 13.18
C ILE A 496 -10.63 12.28 12.32
N ASP A 497 -9.83 12.69 11.33
CA ASP A 497 -10.16 13.83 10.48
C ASP A 497 -9.40 13.81 9.14
N PHE A 498 -10.00 14.40 8.10
CA PHE A 498 -9.38 14.71 6.82
C PHE A 498 -10.01 15.97 6.19
N LEU A 499 -9.19 16.87 5.67
CA LEU A 499 -9.60 18.11 5.00
C LEU A 499 -8.67 18.42 3.82
N THR A 500 -9.26 18.91 2.72
CA THR A 500 -8.52 19.44 1.56
C THR A 500 -8.86 20.91 1.35
N LEU A 501 -7.84 21.76 1.31
CA LEU A 501 -7.99 23.21 1.21
C LEU A 501 -6.98 23.79 0.21
N PRO A 502 -7.22 24.98 -0.35
CA PRO A 502 -6.33 25.59 -1.35
C PRO A 502 -4.84 25.69 -0.94
N GLU A 503 -4.54 25.94 0.33
CA GLU A 503 -3.18 26.15 0.84
C GLU A 503 -2.55 24.86 1.38
N PHE A 504 -3.36 23.96 1.91
CA PHE A 504 -2.90 22.73 2.54
C PHE A 504 -3.95 21.62 2.50
N ASP A 505 -3.49 20.38 2.60
CA ASP A 505 -4.34 19.24 2.92
C ASP A 505 -3.91 18.67 4.28
N TYR A 506 -4.86 18.12 5.03
CA TYR A 506 -4.67 17.71 6.43
C TYR A 506 -5.34 16.37 6.68
N SER A 507 -4.67 15.49 7.43
CA SER A 507 -5.28 14.32 8.04
C SER A 507 -4.88 14.17 9.50
N ARG A 508 -5.74 13.51 10.27
CA ARG A 508 -5.42 12.93 11.57
C ARG A 508 -5.97 11.51 11.64
N THR A 509 -5.07 10.57 11.86
CA THR A 509 -5.38 9.15 12.04
C THR A 509 -4.86 8.70 13.39
N ARG A 510 -5.53 7.72 14.00
CA ARG A 510 -5.18 7.17 15.31
C ARG A 510 -4.90 5.68 15.19
N LEU A 511 -3.81 5.25 15.81
CA LEU A 511 -3.55 3.86 16.16
C LEU A 511 -3.81 3.67 17.66
N ILE A 512 -4.35 2.52 18.04
CA ILE A 512 -4.58 2.13 19.43
C ILE A 512 -3.99 0.74 19.63
N ASP A 513 -3.04 0.64 20.57
CA ASP A 513 -2.49 -0.63 21.03
C ASP A 513 -3.02 -0.88 22.45
N ASP A 514 -4.08 -1.67 22.52
CA ASP A 514 -4.74 -1.99 23.80
C ASP A 514 -3.82 -2.80 24.73
N LYS A 515 -2.83 -3.51 24.18
CA LYS A 515 -1.95 -4.41 24.95
C LYS A 515 -0.77 -3.64 25.57
N LEU A 516 -0.14 -2.76 24.80
CA LEU A 516 0.92 -1.87 25.30
C LEU A 516 0.37 -0.61 25.98
N GLY A 517 -0.93 -0.36 25.87
CA GLY A 517 -1.60 0.72 26.58
C GLY A 517 -1.21 2.12 26.08
N TYR A 518 -1.25 2.32 24.77
CA TYR A 518 -1.08 3.66 24.19
C TYR A 518 -2.01 3.92 22.99
N GLU A 519 -2.30 5.21 22.77
CA GLU A 519 -2.83 5.74 21.53
C GLU A 519 -1.73 6.50 20.79
N TRP A 520 -1.74 6.46 19.47
CA TRP A 520 -0.84 7.25 18.64
C TRP A 520 -1.63 7.97 17.55
N ASP A 521 -1.70 9.30 17.67
CA ASP A 521 -2.24 10.15 16.61
C ASP A 521 -1.11 10.57 15.67
N ARG A 522 -1.27 10.28 14.37
CA ARG A 522 -0.45 10.87 13.31
C ARG A 522 -1.25 11.99 12.66
N VAL A 523 -0.74 13.21 12.78
CA VAL A 523 -1.26 14.36 12.06
C VAL A 523 -0.32 14.65 10.91
N LEU A 524 -0.82 14.55 9.69
CA LEU A 524 -0.06 14.78 8.46
C LEU A 524 -0.65 15.98 7.71
N VAL A 525 0.19 16.97 7.42
CA VAL A 525 -0.20 18.20 6.73
C VAL A 525 0.65 18.40 5.49
N TYR A 526 0.03 18.39 4.33
CA TYR A 526 0.69 18.76 3.07
C TYR A 526 0.49 20.25 2.81
N VAL A 527 1.51 21.06 3.05
CA VAL A 527 1.55 22.48 2.72
C VAL A 527 1.89 22.62 1.24
N LYS A 528 0.91 23.01 0.41
CA LYS A 528 1.02 22.99 -1.07
C LYS A 528 2.07 23.94 -1.62
N LYS A 529 2.38 25.01 -0.88
CA LYS A 529 3.48 25.94 -1.18
C LYS A 529 4.18 26.27 0.14
N PRO A 530 5.43 25.84 0.35
CA PRO A 530 6.43 25.47 -0.66
C PRO A 530 6.56 23.96 -0.98
N GLU A 531 5.48 23.17 -0.90
CA GLU A 531 5.51 21.70 -1.00
C GLU A 531 6.27 21.03 0.14
N THR A 532 5.67 21.08 1.33
CA THR A 532 6.26 20.53 2.56
C THR A 532 5.24 19.68 3.30
N PHE A 533 5.67 18.55 3.83
CA PHE A 533 4.84 17.72 4.71
C PHE A 533 5.28 17.91 6.17
N VAL A 534 4.33 18.23 7.03
CA VAL A 534 4.54 18.30 8.48
C VAL A 534 3.87 17.11 9.13
N VAL A 535 4.64 16.32 9.87
CA VAL A 535 4.20 15.11 10.57
C VAL A 535 4.30 15.34 12.06
N PHE A 536 3.17 15.32 12.76
CA PHE A 536 3.15 15.27 14.21
C PHE A 536 2.69 13.89 14.66
N ASP A 537 3.59 13.16 15.31
CA ASP A 537 3.31 11.88 15.91
C ASP A 537 3.15 12.04 17.41
N ILE A 538 1.91 11.94 17.90
CA ILE A 538 1.53 12.21 19.28
C ILE A 538 1.17 10.88 19.95
N VAL A 539 2.05 10.39 20.81
CA VAL A 539 1.85 9.15 21.57
C VAL A 539 1.29 9.51 22.94
N LYS A 540 0.13 8.95 23.29
CA LYS A 540 -0.59 9.17 24.54
C LYS A 540 -0.68 7.87 25.33
N ALA A 541 -0.23 7.89 26.57
CA ALA A 541 -0.33 6.77 27.48
C ALA A 541 -1.80 6.54 27.89
N THR A 542 -2.28 5.30 27.77
CA THR A 542 -3.57 4.85 28.35
C THR A 542 -3.36 4.01 29.62
N VAL A 543 -2.11 3.78 30.00
CA VAL A 543 -1.66 3.19 31.26
C VAL A 543 -0.46 3.98 31.77
N GLU A 544 -0.25 4.01 33.09
CA GLU A 544 0.94 4.62 33.68
C GLU A 544 2.12 3.65 33.61
N GLU A 545 3.17 4.01 32.86
CA GLU A 545 4.32 3.14 32.62
C GLU A 545 5.49 3.86 31.94
N TYR A 546 6.64 3.18 31.82
CA TYR A 546 7.76 3.59 30.98
C TYR A 546 7.53 3.28 29.48
N PHE A 547 7.65 4.32 28.63
CA PHE A 547 7.53 4.19 27.18
C PHE A 547 8.79 4.67 26.46
N THR A 548 9.18 3.96 25.41
CA THR A 548 10.11 4.42 24.38
C THR A 548 9.39 4.42 23.03
N ALA A 549 9.27 5.60 22.42
CA ALA A 549 8.67 5.80 21.11
C ALA A 549 9.73 6.32 20.14
N ALA A 550 9.84 5.73 18.96
CA ALA A 550 10.77 6.12 17.91
C ALA A 550 10.05 6.34 16.58
N ALA A 551 10.19 7.53 16.00
CA ALA A 551 9.75 7.83 14.64
C ALA A 551 10.85 7.39 13.66
N LEU A 552 10.50 6.52 12.71
CA LEU A 552 11.44 5.87 11.80
C LEU A 552 11.25 6.35 10.37
N TRP A 553 12.35 6.66 9.68
CA TRP A 553 12.39 7.12 8.29
C TRP A 553 13.48 6.38 7.53
N HIS A 554 13.09 5.67 6.47
CA HIS A 554 14.02 4.83 5.72
C HIS A 554 14.53 5.51 4.46
N THR A 555 15.79 5.27 4.13
CA THR A 555 16.40 5.77 2.90
C THR A 555 17.51 4.84 2.40
N ARG A 556 17.83 4.89 1.11
CA ARG A 556 19.01 4.19 0.60
C ARG A 556 20.31 4.95 0.87
N LYS A 557 20.29 6.29 0.83
CA LYS A 557 21.49 7.13 0.99
C LYS A 557 21.18 8.44 1.73
N ILE A 558 22.09 8.83 2.61
CA ILE A 558 22.18 10.19 3.16
C ILE A 558 23.31 10.90 2.40
N VAL A 559 22.97 11.97 1.67
CA VAL A 559 23.93 12.72 0.84
C VAL A 559 24.49 13.96 1.54
N ALA A 560 23.75 14.51 2.49
CA ALA A 560 24.19 15.55 3.39
C ALA A 560 23.44 15.43 4.73
N SER A 561 24.01 15.95 5.79
CA SER A 561 23.35 16.02 7.10
C SER A 561 23.91 17.19 7.90
N GLY A 562 23.12 17.71 8.83
CA GLY A 562 23.53 18.72 9.78
C GLY A 562 22.79 18.57 11.11
N PRO A 563 22.82 19.58 11.99
CA PRO A 563 22.08 19.52 13.25
C PRO A 563 20.60 19.28 13.00
N HIS A 564 20.12 18.11 13.43
CA HIS A 564 18.72 17.67 13.36
C HIS A 564 18.12 17.48 11.96
N TRP A 565 18.94 17.39 10.91
CA TRP A 565 18.44 17.16 9.56
C TRP A 565 19.32 16.23 8.72
N TYR A 566 18.67 15.52 7.80
CA TYR A 566 19.25 14.53 6.91
C TYR A 566 18.69 14.73 5.50
N ASP A 567 19.55 14.99 4.52
CA ASP A 567 19.18 15.04 3.09
C ASP A 567 19.41 13.67 2.46
N THR A 568 18.36 13.10 1.88
CA THR A 568 18.28 11.67 1.57
C THR A 568 17.74 11.39 0.18
N LEU A 569 18.09 10.22 -0.39
CA LEU A 569 17.56 9.76 -1.67
C LEU A 569 17.55 8.24 -1.83
N TYR A 570 16.71 7.78 -2.76
CA TYR A 570 16.79 6.46 -3.37
C TYR A 570 17.39 6.57 -4.77
N ASP A 571 18.55 5.95 -4.98
CA ASP A 571 19.17 5.81 -6.30
C ASP A 571 18.82 4.48 -6.97
N SER A 572 18.31 3.53 -6.20
CA SER A 572 17.87 2.23 -6.68
C SER A 572 16.89 1.56 -5.72
N LEU A 573 16.05 0.69 -6.30
CA LEU A 573 15.30 -0.34 -5.61
C LEU A 573 15.68 -1.68 -6.23
N GLN A 574 16.49 -2.45 -5.51
CA GLN A 574 17.17 -3.64 -5.99
C GLN A 574 17.99 -3.37 -7.26
N THR A 575 17.61 -3.95 -8.39
CA THR A 575 18.27 -3.80 -9.68
C THR A 575 17.70 -2.64 -10.50
N VAL A 576 16.63 -2.00 -10.03
CA VAL A 576 15.97 -0.90 -10.72
C VAL A 576 16.64 0.41 -10.31
N ALA A 577 17.30 1.07 -11.25
CA ALA A 577 17.85 2.41 -11.04
C ALA A 577 16.70 3.44 -10.97
N LEU A 578 16.84 4.42 -10.09
CA LEU A 578 15.84 5.47 -9.88
C LEU A 578 16.41 6.86 -10.17
N PRO A 579 15.56 7.82 -10.61
CA PRO A 579 15.98 9.21 -10.77
C PRO A 579 16.43 9.83 -9.44
N THR A 580 17.52 10.59 -9.48
CA THR A 580 18.11 11.26 -8.30
C THR A 580 18.08 12.79 -8.40
N ASN A 581 17.24 13.31 -9.31
CA ASN A 581 17.03 14.74 -9.54
C ASN A 581 16.25 15.43 -8.40
N TYR A 582 15.59 14.65 -7.55
CA TYR A 582 14.91 15.11 -6.33
C TYR A 582 15.44 14.35 -5.12
N ARG A 583 15.35 14.98 -3.96
CA ARG A 583 15.78 14.46 -2.67
C ARG A 583 14.74 14.77 -1.60
N LEU A 584 14.91 14.14 -0.45
CA LEU A 584 14.07 14.35 0.72
C LEU A 584 14.93 14.82 1.89
N LEU A 585 14.68 16.06 2.31
CA LEU A 585 15.15 16.55 3.59
C LEU A 585 14.21 16.06 4.70
N VAL A 586 14.74 15.22 5.57
CA VAL A 586 14.10 14.79 6.83
C VAL A 586 14.64 15.67 7.94
N LEU A 587 13.78 16.49 8.54
CA LEU A 587 14.13 17.45 9.58
C LEU A 587 13.36 17.16 10.88
N PHE A 588 14.09 17.17 11.99
CA PHE A 588 13.56 17.05 13.34
C PHE A 588 13.61 18.40 14.07
N PRO A 589 12.57 19.24 13.98
CA PRO A 589 12.59 20.58 14.56
C PRO A 589 12.52 20.60 16.10
N GLU A 590 11.98 19.55 16.73
CA GLU A 590 12.01 19.37 18.18
C GLU A 590 13.26 18.58 18.58
N SER A 591 14.11 19.13 19.44
CA SER A 591 15.31 18.43 19.93
C SER A 591 15.33 18.25 21.43
N ARG A 592 14.41 18.90 22.15
CA ARG A 592 14.35 18.85 23.61
C ARG A 592 13.90 17.47 24.07
N PHE A 593 14.74 16.82 24.87
CA PHE A 593 14.51 15.46 25.37
C PHE A 593 14.28 14.44 24.24
N ARG A 594 14.95 14.64 23.10
CA ARG A 594 14.94 13.71 21.97
C ARG A 594 16.35 13.22 21.70
N LEU A 595 16.44 11.98 21.23
CA LEU A 595 17.67 11.40 20.72
C LEU A 595 17.47 11.03 19.27
N GLU A 596 18.53 11.19 18.49
CA GLU A 596 18.53 10.90 17.06
C GLU A 596 19.67 9.95 16.73
N GLY A 597 19.47 9.14 15.69
CA GLY A 597 20.47 8.20 15.23
C GLY A 597 20.17 7.69 13.82
N VAL A 598 21.16 6.97 13.29
CA VAL A 598 21.08 6.30 12.00
C VAL A 598 21.67 4.91 12.14
N GLU A 599 20.93 3.89 11.70
CA GLU A 599 21.35 2.49 11.72
C GLU A 599 21.16 1.86 10.34
N GLU A 600 21.92 0.80 10.03
CA GLU A 600 21.69 0.00 8.83
C GLU A 600 20.57 -1.01 9.08
N GLU A 601 19.63 -1.11 8.16
CA GLU A 601 18.60 -2.14 8.16
C GLU A 601 18.55 -2.80 6.78
N ARG A 602 18.33 -4.11 6.73
CA ARG A 602 18.03 -4.79 5.46
C ARG A 602 16.53 -4.82 5.29
N ARG A 603 16.01 -4.14 4.27
CA ARG A 603 14.61 -4.22 3.82
C ARG A 603 14.53 -4.13 2.30
N PHE A 604 13.42 -4.56 1.71
CA PHE A 604 13.26 -4.57 0.25
C PHE A 604 14.40 -5.31 -0.50
N TYR A 605 14.91 -6.39 0.10
CA TYR A 605 16.05 -7.20 -0.40
C TYR A 605 17.38 -6.46 -0.56
N GLN A 606 17.49 -5.22 -0.10
CA GLN A 606 18.69 -4.39 -0.17
C GLN A 606 19.08 -3.85 1.21
N LYS A 607 20.28 -3.25 1.29
CA LYS A 607 20.70 -2.53 2.50
C LYS A 607 20.19 -1.10 2.43
N GLU A 608 19.52 -0.66 3.47
CA GLU A 608 19.00 0.69 3.65
C GLU A 608 19.47 1.26 4.99
N LEU A 609 19.16 2.53 5.22
CA LEU A 609 19.42 3.25 6.46
C LEU A 609 18.08 3.59 7.10
N VAL A 610 17.95 3.37 8.40
CA VAL A 610 16.86 3.92 9.21
C VAL A 610 17.39 5.14 9.96
N ILE A 611 16.77 6.29 9.70
CA ILE A 611 16.95 7.53 10.44
C ILE A 611 15.85 7.58 11.48
N TYR A 612 16.19 7.88 12.73
CA TYR A 612 15.20 7.94 13.78
C TYR A 612 15.34 9.15 14.69
N GLN A 613 14.20 9.55 15.26
CA GLN A 613 14.14 10.34 16.47
C GLN A 613 13.33 9.58 17.52
N LEU A 614 13.83 9.48 18.75
CA LEU A 614 13.15 8.80 19.84
C LEU A 614 12.95 9.69 21.07
N ALA A 615 11.90 9.37 21.82
CA ALA A 615 11.63 9.85 23.17
C ALA A 615 11.45 8.64 24.09
N SER A 616 12.01 8.70 25.30
CA SER A 616 12.02 7.59 26.25
C SER A 616 11.87 8.13 27.66
N GLN A 617 10.71 7.89 28.28
CA GLN A 617 10.36 8.42 29.60
C GLN A 617 9.20 7.64 30.23
N HIS A 618 9.04 7.80 31.54
CA HIS A 618 7.82 7.39 32.23
C HIS A 618 6.69 8.37 31.89
N LEU A 619 5.51 7.85 31.56
CA LEU A 619 4.32 8.63 31.25
C LEU A 619 3.22 8.32 32.27
N GLU A 620 2.61 9.35 32.82
CA GLU A 620 1.38 9.22 33.61
C GLU A 620 0.16 8.91 32.71
N LEU A 621 -0.93 8.42 33.31
CA LEU A 621 -2.17 8.15 32.60
C LEU A 621 -2.67 9.41 31.87
N GLY A 622 -2.77 9.33 30.54
CA GLY A 622 -3.21 10.42 29.68
C GLY A 622 -2.12 11.46 29.35
N GLU A 623 -0.93 11.34 29.95
CA GLU A 623 0.25 12.08 29.51
C GLU A 623 0.60 11.65 28.08
N ASN A 624 1.20 12.56 27.33
CA ASN A 624 1.57 12.31 25.95
C ASN A 624 2.93 12.90 25.64
N VAL A 625 3.55 12.39 24.59
CA VAL A 625 4.80 12.87 24.00
C VAL A 625 4.59 13.07 22.50
N ALA A 626 5.17 14.15 21.95
CA ALA A 626 5.12 14.43 20.52
C ALA A 626 6.50 14.27 19.89
N LEU A 627 6.56 13.53 18.79
CA LEU A 627 7.68 13.47 17.85
C LEU A 627 7.26 14.25 16.61
N THR A 628 8.09 15.18 16.15
CA THR A 628 7.73 16.02 15.01
C THR A 628 8.77 15.87 13.92
N THR A 629 8.32 15.65 12.69
CA THR A 629 9.19 15.56 11.52
C THR A 629 8.63 16.46 10.42
N VAL A 630 9.52 17.18 9.75
CA VAL A 630 9.21 17.93 8.54
C VAL A 630 9.92 17.26 7.38
N LEU A 631 9.15 16.87 6.38
CA LEU A 631 9.60 16.19 5.18
C LEU A 631 9.49 17.17 4.01
N ILE A 632 10.63 17.56 3.43
CA ILE A 632 10.69 18.54 2.32
C ILE A 632 11.26 17.84 1.09
N PRO A 633 10.41 17.43 0.13
CA PRO A 633 10.86 17.12 -1.22
C PRO A 633 11.51 18.36 -1.84
N HIS A 634 12.71 18.22 -2.40
CA HIS A 634 13.36 19.33 -3.08
C HIS A 634 14.22 18.87 -4.26
N PRO A 635 14.44 19.74 -5.27
CA PRO A 635 15.43 19.49 -6.31
C PRO A 635 16.82 19.25 -5.74
N ALA A 636 17.60 18.37 -6.36
CA ALA A 636 18.91 17.94 -5.87
C ALA A 636 19.96 19.07 -5.80
N GLU A 637 19.76 20.14 -6.58
CA GLU A 637 20.59 21.34 -6.61
C GLU A 637 20.27 22.35 -5.50
N GLN A 638 19.12 22.22 -4.84
CA GLN A 638 18.72 23.11 -3.75
C GLN A 638 19.48 22.77 -2.47
N GLU A 639 20.02 23.78 -1.79
CA GLU A 639 20.80 23.60 -0.57
C GLU A 639 19.89 23.22 0.62
N SER A 640 20.09 22.01 1.15
CA SER A 640 19.30 21.44 2.24
C SER A 640 19.47 22.19 3.58
N GLN A 641 20.65 22.79 3.84
CA GLN A 641 20.86 23.63 5.03
C GLN A 641 20.01 24.90 5.03
N SER A 642 19.85 25.54 3.85
CA SER A 642 18.98 26.71 3.69
C SER A 642 17.51 26.36 3.93
N LEU A 643 17.06 25.22 3.40
CA LEU A 643 15.72 24.68 3.66
C LEU A 643 15.49 24.38 5.15
N ALA A 644 16.44 23.71 5.80
CA ALA A 644 16.36 23.42 7.23
C ALA A 644 16.23 24.70 8.07
N GLY A 645 16.97 25.76 7.72
CA GLY A 645 16.94 27.04 8.43
C GLY A 645 15.61 27.81 8.34
N GLN A 646 14.72 27.43 7.42
CA GLN A 646 13.38 28.03 7.24
C GLN A 646 12.35 27.49 8.23
N VAL A 647 12.63 26.37 8.89
CA VAL A 647 11.67 25.66 9.73
C VAL A 647 12.05 25.82 11.20
N ARG A 648 11.06 26.09 12.05
CA ARG A 648 11.24 26.25 13.51
C ARG A 648 10.09 25.64 14.27
N ILE A 649 10.38 25.07 15.44
CA ILE A 649 9.34 24.66 16.37
C ILE A 649 8.77 25.87 17.13
N VAL A 650 7.47 25.80 17.42
CA VAL A 650 6.76 26.74 18.28
C VAL A 650 6.16 25.95 19.44
N GLU A 651 6.66 26.22 20.65
CA GLU A 651 6.11 25.65 21.88
C GLU A 651 4.73 26.27 22.18
N SER A 652 3.84 25.46 22.74
CA SER A 652 2.51 25.91 23.16
C SER A 652 2.50 26.45 24.60
N ASP A 653 1.59 27.35 24.88
CA ASP A 653 1.16 27.73 26.24
C ASP A 653 -0.32 27.33 26.45
N PRO A 654 -0.65 26.46 27.41
CA PRO A 654 0.27 25.75 28.31
C PRO A 654 1.21 24.78 27.58
N ALA A 655 2.38 24.52 28.17
CA ALA A 655 3.33 23.54 27.65
C ALA A 655 2.66 22.16 27.52
N GLY A 656 2.83 21.51 26.37
CA GLY A 656 2.25 20.19 26.10
C GLY A 656 0.79 20.18 25.62
N ALA A 657 0.12 21.34 25.54
CA ALA A 657 -1.23 21.42 24.98
C ALA A 657 -1.27 21.21 23.45
N ALA A 658 -0.25 21.69 22.76
CA ALA A 658 -0.11 21.61 21.30
C ALA A 658 1.36 21.49 20.88
N VAL A 659 1.58 21.26 19.60
CA VAL A 659 2.88 21.38 18.95
C VAL A 659 2.69 22.16 17.65
N GLY A 660 3.57 23.13 17.39
CA GLY A 660 3.50 23.97 16.20
C GLY A 660 4.82 24.01 15.44
N ILE A 661 4.74 24.14 14.12
CA ILE A 661 5.86 24.36 13.22
C ILE A 661 5.63 25.66 12.47
N GLU A 662 6.62 26.54 12.53
CA GLU A 662 6.76 27.69 11.64
C GLU A 662 7.62 27.33 10.43
N ILE A 663 7.12 27.62 9.23
CA ILE A 663 7.85 27.55 7.97
C ILE A 663 7.95 28.97 7.43
N ARG A 664 9.16 29.44 7.16
CA ARG A 664 9.44 30.80 6.70
C ARG A 664 9.94 30.77 5.27
N ASP A 665 9.14 31.27 4.34
CA ASP A 665 9.61 31.57 2.98
C ASP A 665 9.89 33.07 2.84
N ALA A 666 10.31 33.51 1.65
CA ALA A 666 10.68 34.91 1.41
C ALA A 666 9.53 35.91 1.56
N GLN A 667 8.27 35.45 1.56
CA GLN A 667 7.07 36.29 1.47
C GLN A 667 6.21 36.21 2.73
N ARG A 668 6.25 35.10 3.47
CA ARG A 668 5.32 34.82 4.57
C ARG A 668 5.88 33.86 5.61
N ILE A 669 5.24 33.87 6.77
CA ILE A 669 5.41 32.88 7.83
C ILE A 669 4.17 32.00 7.84
N ILE A 670 4.35 30.69 7.75
CA ILE A 670 3.29 29.69 7.84
C ILE A 670 3.41 28.99 9.20
N LEU A 671 2.37 29.05 10.02
CA LEU A 671 2.24 28.27 11.24
C LEU A 671 1.31 27.08 10.98
N VAL A 672 1.80 25.88 11.26
CA VAL A 672 1.03 24.63 11.25
C VAL A 672 1.06 24.08 12.66
N ALA A 673 -0.09 23.82 13.28
CA ALA A 673 -0.13 23.35 14.65
C ALA A 673 -1.24 22.34 14.93
N ALA A 674 -0.92 21.37 15.78
CA ALA A 674 -1.81 20.29 16.17
C ALA A 674 -1.99 20.25 17.69
N LYS A 675 -3.24 20.12 18.14
CA LYS A 675 -3.56 19.84 19.54
C LYS A 675 -3.11 18.43 19.91
N ARG A 676 -2.41 18.31 21.04
CA ARG A 676 -1.82 17.04 21.48
C ARG A 676 -2.87 16.09 22.08
N ASP A 677 -3.75 16.60 22.94
CA ASP A 677 -4.86 15.81 23.48
C ASP A 677 -6.22 16.40 23.06
N LEU A 678 -6.93 15.69 22.17
CA LEU A 678 -8.27 16.07 21.73
C LEU A 678 -9.30 16.09 22.86
N ARG A 679 -9.00 15.45 24.00
CA ARG A 679 -9.91 15.40 25.15
C ARG A 679 -9.59 16.42 26.24
N SER A 680 -8.48 17.15 26.14
CA SER A 680 -8.06 18.19 27.10
C SER A 680 -9.13 19.27 27.33
N HIS A 681 -9.94 19.57 26.32
CA HIS A 681 -11.02 20.54 26.41
C HIS A 681 -12.25 20.04 27.20
N VAL A 682 -12.35 18.74 27.49
CA VAL A 682 -13.54 18.19 28.16
C VAL A 682 -13.52 18.50 29.64
N VAL A 683 -14.62 19.06 30.12
CA VAL A 683 -14.84 19.31 31.54
C VAL A 683 -15.71 18.21 32.15
N ARG A 684 -15.57 17.98 33.47
CA ARG A 684 -16.42 17.04 34.23
C ARG A 684 -17.78 17.65 34.57
N ASP A 685 -18.41 18.22 33.55
CA ASP A 685 -19.78 18.71 33.54
C ASP A 685 -20.59 17.83 32.57
N ASN A 686 -21.78 17.40 32.98
CA ASN A 686 -22.68 16.61 32.15
C ASN A 686 -23.58 17.48 31.27
N ARG A 687 -23.58 18.80 31.43
CA ARG A 687 -24.23 19.72 30.50
C ARG A 687 -23.55 19.69 29.13
N ARG A 688 -24.33 19.98 28.08
CA ARG A 688 -23.84 19.99 26.70
C ARG A 688 -23.62 21.42 26.21
N PRO A 689 -22.56 21.67 25.42
CA PRO A 689 -21.45 20.76 25.13
C PRO A 689 -20.55 20.51 26.36
N ARG A 690 -19.90 19.35 26.45
CA ARG A 690 -19.03 18.98 27.59
C ARG A 690 -17.63 19.60 27.52
N TYR A 691 -17.48 20.70 26.80
CA TYR A 691 -16.19 21.32 26.55
C TYR A 691 -16.29 22.83 26.69
N THR A 692 -15.18 23.47 27.03
CA THR A 692 -15.09 24.92 27.15
C THR A 692 -13.88 25.45 26.39
N TYR A 693 -13.95 26.71 25.98
CA TYR A 693 -12.81 27.41 25.40
C TYR A 693 -11.63 27.40 26.38
N ASP A 694 -11.85 27.75 27.65
CA ASP A 694 -10.76 27.91 28.62
C ASP A 694 -10.02 26.62 28.94
N SER A 695 -10.71 25.48 29.02
CA SER A 695 -10.05 24.17 29.18
C SER A 695 -9.32 23.72 27.92
N GLY A 696 -9.79 24.15 26.75
CA GLY A 696 -9.24 23.73 25.45
C GLY A 696 -8.24 24.69 24.83
N ARG A 697 -8.07 25.90 25.37
CA ARG A 697 -7.27 26.95 24.72
C ARG A 697 -5.79 26.58 24.73
N MET A 698 -5.15 26.87 23.61
CA MET A 698 -3.73 26.73 23.38
C MET A 698 -3.24 27.99 22.66
N ARG A 699 -2.07 28.47 23.06
CA ARG A 699 -1.41 29.62 22.44
C ARG A 699 -0.09 29.18 21.80
N LEU A 700 0.14 29.63 20.57
CA LEU A 700 1.34 29.36 19.76
C LEU A 700 1.80 30.69 19.15
N GLY A 701 2.84 31.27 19.74
CA GLY A 701 3.25 32.64 19.42
C GLY A 701 2.12 33.63 19.68
N GLN A 702 1.71 34.37 18.66
CA GLN A 702 0.59 35.33 18.76
C GLN A 702 -0.79 34.71 18.53
N TRP A 703 -0.87 33.46 18.09
CA TRP A 703 -2.13 32.78 17.84
C TRP A 703 -2.64 32.10 19.10
N GLU A 704 -3.92 32.27 19.43
CA GLU A 704 -4.61 31.54 20.49
C GLU A 704 -5.91 30.94 19.94
N CYS A 705 -6.15 29.66 20.18
CA CYS A 705 -7.43 29.01 19.82
C CYS A 705 -7.69 27.79 20.69
N ASP A 706 -8.89 27.24 20.66
CA ASP A 706 -9.23 25.95 21.27
C ASP A 706 -9.43 24.82 20.23
N GLY A 707 -9.02 25.08 18.99
CA GLY A 707 -9.13 24.15 17.88
C GLY A 707 -8.35 22.86 18.09
N ASP A 708 -8.64 21.86 17.28
CA ASP A 708 -7.88 20.61 17.25
C ASP A 708 -6.68 20.71 16.28
N PHE A 709 -6.76 21.65 15.34
CA PHE A 709 -5.71 22.00 14.38
C PHE A 709 -5.79 23.49 14.01
N LEU A 710 -4.64 24.11 13.72
CA LEU A 710 -4.51 25.48 13.23
C LEU A 710 -3.49 25.53 12.08
N TYR A 711 -3.90 26.10 10.96
CA TYR A 711 -3.03 26.59 9.90
C TYR A 711 -3.15 28.11 9.83
N ALA A 712 -2.04 28.82 9.76
CA ALA A 712 -2.05 30.27 9.59
C ALA A 712 -0.91 30.75 8.70
N GLU A 713 -1.19 31.73 7.85
CA GLU A 713 -0.19 32.48 7.10
C GLU A 713 -0.15 33.91 7.62
N SER A 714 1.05 34.45 7.81
CA SER A 714 1.26 35.83 8.24
C SER A 714 2.22 36.53 7.29
N THR A 715 1.78 37.67 6.79
CA THR A 715 2.59 38.65 6.04
C THR A 715 2.57 39.99 6.78
N PRO A 716 3.41 40.98 6.40
CA PRO A 716 3.32 42.31 6.99
C PRO A 716 1.97 43.02 6.79
N GLU A 717 1.19 42.63 5.76
CA GLU A 717 -0.04 43.31 5.36
C GLU A 717 -1.31 42.50 5.63
N GLU A 718 -1.20 41.19 5.85
CA GLU A 718 -2.34 40.28 5.91
C GLU A 718 -2.06 39.06 6.80
N LEU A 719 -3.07 38.65 7.55
CA LEU A 719 -3.15 37.35 8.21
C LEU A 719 -4.20 36.50 7.51
N ARG A 720 -3.92 35.23 7.27
CA ARG A 720 -4.90 34.22 6.84
C ARG A 720 -4.83 33.03 7.76
N TYR A 721 -5.95 32.41 8.07
CA TYR A 721 -5.94 31.22 8.92
C TYR A 721 -7.09 30.28 8.64
N THR A 722 -6.90 29.02 9.03
CA THR A 722 -7.92 27.99 9.17
C THR A 722 -7.74 27.28 10.49
N ALA A 723 -8.79 27.25 11.31
CA ALA A 723 -8.82 26.49 12.56
C ALA A 723 -9.91 25.42 12.49
N VAL A 724 -9.62 24.21 12.96
CA VAL A 724 -10.50 23.04 12.85
C VAL A 724 -11.09 22.69 14.20
N ASN A 725 -12.37 22.33 14.23
CA ASN A 725 -13.13 21.98 15.42
C ASN A 725 -12.94 23.02 16.54
N VAL A 726 -13.36 24.27 16.31
CA VAL A 726 -12.95 25.44 17.09
C VAL A 726 -14.13 26.25 17.61
N THR A 727 -14.01 26.89 18.77
CA THR A 727 -15.01 27.86 19.28
C THR A 727 -14.53 29.30 19.18
N ALA A 728 -13.22 29.56 19.29
CA ALA A 728 -12.66 30.89 19.06
C ALA A 728 -11.20 30.87 18.59
N VAL A 729 -10.82 31.92 17.86
CA VAL A 729 -9.45 32.19 17.41
C VAL A 729 -9.11 33.64 17.69
N LYS A 730 -7.92 33.89 18.23
CA LYS A 730 -7.37 35.21 18.51
C LYS A 730 -5.97 35.36 17.92
N TYR A 731 -5.62 36.61 17.65
CA TYR A 731 -4.26 37.03 17.31
C TYR A 731 -3.85 38.21 18.21
N GLY A 732 -2.88 37.98 19.09
CA GLY A 732 -2.63 38.85 20.23
C GLY A 732 -3.90 39.01 21.07
N GLU A 733 -4.26 40.25 21.39
CA GLU A 733 -5.49 40.58 22.13
C GLU A 733 -6.74 40.65 21.24
N THR A 734 -6.59 40.52 19.91
CA THR A 734 -7.70 40.69 18.97
C THR A 734 -8.41 39.35 18.74
N ALA A 735 -9.70 39.28 19.05
CA ALA A 735 -10.54 38.17 18.66
C ALA A 735 -10.82 38.22 17.15
N LEU A 736 -10.36 37.20 16.42
CA LEU A 736 -10.60 37.08 14.98
C LEU A 736 -11.90 36.31 14.71
N PHE A 737 -12.17 35.28 15.52
CA PHE A 737 -13.39 34.49 15.47
C PHE A 737 -13.86 34.13 16.88
N GLN A 738 -15.17 34.18 17.11
CA GLN A 738 -15.79 33.64 18.30
C GLN A 738 -17.21 33.17 17.99
N GLN A 739 -17.48 31.89 18.25
CA GLN A 739 -18.80 31.30 18.07
C GLN A 739 -19.76 31.84 19.15
N LYS A 740 -20.96 32.26 18.71
CA LYS A 740 -22.01 32.71 19.63
C LYS A 740 -22.66 31.51 20.34
N PRO A 741 -23.10 31.68 21.59
CA PRO A 741 -23.82 30.63 22.30
C PRO A 741 -25.19 30.36 21.68
N THR A 742 -25.68 29.14 21.84
CA THR A 742 -27.06 28.74 21.57
C THR A 742 -27.61 27.93 22.73
N THR A 743 -28.92 27.74 22.81
CA THR A 743 -29.54 26.87 23.82
C THR A 743 -29.25 25.40 23.47
N TYR A 744 -28.66 24.67 24.42
CA TYR A 744 -28.49 23.23 24.34
C TYR A 744 -29.52 22.55 25.23
N GLY A 745 -30.36 21.73 24.60
CA GLY A 745 -31.42 21.01 25.28
C GLY A 745 -31.03 19.63 25.82
N LEU A 746 -31.99 18.97 26.47
CA LEU A 746 -31.90 17.58 26.95
C LEU A 746 -30.84 17.39 28.04
N ALA A 747 -30.86 18.23 29.08
CA ALA A 747 -29.97 18.08 30.22
C ALA A 747 -30.16 16.71 30.90
N PHE A 748 -29.05 16.00 31.07
CA PHE A 748 -29.05 14.62 31.60
C PHE A 748 -29.66 14.48 33.01
N ASP A 749 -29.49 15.51 33.84
CA ASP A 749 -29.96 15.55 35.23
C ASP A 749 -31.37 16.14 35.38
N GLY A 750 -32.04 16.45 34.26
CA GLY A 750 -33.36 17.11 34.26
C GLY A 750 -33.32 18.60 34.61
N SER A 751 -32.14 19.22 34.71
CA SER A 751 -32.03 20.67 34.87
C SER A 751 -32.57 21.42 33.64
N PRO A 752 -32.98 22.70 33.78
CA PRO A 752 -33.42 23.48 32.63
C PRO A 752 -32.34 23.61 31.55
N ASP A 753 -32.79 23.61 30.29
CA ASP A 753 -31.93 23.87 29.14
C ASP A 753 -31.18 25.20 29.29
N GLY A 754 -29.91 25.22 28.86
CA GLY A 754 -29.01 26.34 29.10
C GLY A 754 -28.15 26.72 27.90
N PRO A 755 -27.47 27.88 27.95
CA PRO A 755 -26.60 28.31 26.87
C PRO A 755 -25.32 27.47 26.82
N GLY A 756 -24.84 27.17 25.61
CA GLY A 756 -23.57 26.51 25.33
C GLY A 756 -22.97 26.99 24.02
N ILE A 757 -21.66 26.80 23.82
CA ILE A 757 -20.94 27.20 22.61
C ILE A 757 -20.48 25.96 21.87
N GLY A 758 -21.07 25.67 20.71
CA GLY A 758 -20.65 24.57 19.86
C GLY A 758 -19.35 24.87 19.10
N LYS A 759 -18.48 23.87 18.93
CA LYS A 759 -17.35 23.96 18.00
C LYS A 759 -17.88 23.97 16.55
N VAL A 760 -17.36 24.86 15.72
CA VAL A 760 -17.58 24.80 14.27
C VAL A 760 -16.60 23.80 13.65
N ARG A 761 -17.04 23.10 12.60
CA ARG A 761 -16.25 22.05 11.92
C ARG A 761 -14.87 22.57 11.49
N TYR A 762 -14.86 23.72 10.84
CA TYR A 762 -13.68 24.57 10.66
C TYR A 762 -14.12 26.03 10.50
N TRP A 763 -13.21 26.97 10.76
CA TRP A 763 -13.36 28.39 10.45
C TRP A 763 -12.15 28.85 9.66
N ARG A 764 -12.38 29.62 8.60
CA ARG A 764 -11.34 30.16 7.72
C ARG A 764 -11.60 31.63 7.46
N ASP A 765 -10.58 32.46 7.59
CA ASP A 765 -10.70 33.90 7.37
C ASP A 765 -9.36 34.56 6.99
N GLY A 766 -9.44 35.80 6.49
CA GLY A 766 -8.30 36.64 6.14
C GLY A 766 -8.51 38.09 6.59
N ILE A 767 -7.49 38.69 7.21
CA ILE A 767 -7.58 40.02 7.83
C ILE A 767 -6.42 40.88 7.34
N SER A 768 -6.73 42.04 6.78
CA SER A 768 -5.72 43.03 6.41
C SER A 768 -5.22 43.78 7.65
N LEU A 769 -3.91 43.73 7.88
CA LEU A 769 -3.18 44.54 8.85
C LEU A 769 -2.97 45.92 8.23
N GLY A 770 -3.94 46.83 8.40
CA GLY A 770 -3.91 48.14 7.73
C GLY A 770 -2.61 48.92 7.96
N ARG A 771 -2.07 49.57 6.91
CA ARG A 771 -1.00 50.56 7.08
C ARG A 771 -1.45 51.61 8.12
N PRO A 772 -0.55 52.14 8.98
CA PRO A 772 -0.86 53.33 9.74
C PRO A 772 -1.30 54.39 8.73
N ARG A 773 -2.54 54.89 8.83
CA ARG A 773 -2.93 56.11 8.13
C ARG A 773 -1.88 57.14 8.53
N SER A 774 -1.06 57.59 7.58
CA SER A 774 -0.20 58.73 7.83
C SER A 774 -1.13 59.84 8.31
N THR A 775 -0.92 60.25 9.55
CA THR A 775 -1.48 61.47 10.06
C THR A 775 -0.97 62.56 9.13
N ARG A 776 -1.85 63.01 8.22
CA ARG A 776 -1.71 64.30 7.55
C ARG A 776 -1.69 65.32 8.69
N THR A 777 -0.49 65.64 9.14
CA THR A 777 -0.20 66.84 9.91
C THR A 777 -0.62 68.01 9.04
N GLY A 778 -1.65 68.74 9.48
CA GLY A 778 -2.20 69.85 8.74
C GLY A 778 -1.24 71.04 8.68
N ARG A 779 -1.56 72.00 7.82
CA ARG A 779 -1.50 73.44 8.13
C ARG A 779 -2.19 74.25 7.02
N ARG A 780 -3.14 75.06 7.50
CA ARG A 780 -3.66 76.37 7.02
C ARG A 780 -3.97 76.55 5.54
#